data_AF-A0AAV2YDT5-F1
#
_entry.id   AF-A0AAV2YDT5-F1
#
_cell.length_a   1.000
_cell.length_b   1.000
_cell.length_c   1.000
_cell.angle_alpha   90.00
_cell.angle_beta   90.00
_cell.angle_gamma   90.00
#
_symmetry.space_group_name_H-M   'P 1'
#
loop_
_entity.id
_entity.type
_entity.pdbx_description
1 polymer ?
#
loop_
_entity_poly.entity_id
_entity_poly.type
_entity_poly.pdbx_seq_one_letter_code
_entity_poly.pdbx_strand_id
1 'polypeptide(L)'
;MAMKMDDTMKKAAAASSGALLTSLFVTPLDVAKVRLQSQIQMRAPRATVPERVLPSITTHQCGCCSCKTVLRRSMDHSMPRPGMASSCMRMSSCASGCFRAPIQLNGTAHALQHIFRTEGVAGLFSGLSPTMMIAVPSTVLYYISYDLLLQEGRRQAPALEPVLPMLAGSIARVAAATVTSPIELIRTRIQSDPDASGIVRTFRQAIRGGGYQSLLNGLAATLARDVPFSAIYWTSYEYLQSRLDRSQSVDITRTQRAFICGALSGSIAATMTTPFDVVKTLQQVEMASAGRGTPALRMLRNIVETRGVSGAFTGLSARVARVAPSCAIMIGTYELAKEKLGLHSENPWPNDDLDDLDLAVLRANLTRSNMFMRHLTVGVSAASRTVVPAGRTIGQSALLKTRYQTMTKPLNYTLRAQLHQTKNVNQHIFSTKNRKVAMSTVASMENVAANRPIAWWLFGCAGMVGAMIAVGGATRLTRSGLSMVTWKPHGHLPPMTTEEWEAEFELYKKFPEFQQRKNMTLSEFKSIYAWEYGHRMLGRTVGLAYALPLAYFALRKRLPTELYKRFGVLFALGATQGGIGWWMVRSGLEEHGHEQLKKRNEVRVSPYRLATHLSFAFVTLGMLLWTGYNLVSPPSRAALAREMMSADVLKESTRIRKYFHRAASVFGFTILSGAFVAGIDAGMAYNTFPKMGDQWIPDGIFDMEPKYLNFFENTPLVQFDHRVLALTTFAGYTGTYALARRPQVWSQLPQQARTALNLSMAAVGGQVLLGITTLLNCVPVPLAVAHQSGAIVLMTSSLWTLHSLNFARPAAKLVAKAL
;
A
#
# COMPACT_ATOMS: atom_id res chain seq x y z
N MET A 1 33.08 32.00 -15.60
CA MET A 1 32.14 30.95 -15.16
C MET A 1 30.80 31.60 -14.84
N ALA A 2 29.91 31.76 -15.82
CA ALA A 2 28.56 32.26 -15.59
C ALA A 2 27.61 31.07 -15.77
N MET A 3 27.49 30.22 -14.74
CA MET A 3 26.36 29.29 -14.67
C MET A 3 25.10 30.17 -14.64
N LYS A 4 24.24 30.07 -15.65
CA LYS A 4 23.03 30.90 -15.69
C LYS A 4 22.28 30.64 -14.38
N MET A 5 21.92 31.71 -13.67
CA MET A 5 21.18 31.62 -12.41
C MET A 5 19.94 30.72 -12.55
N ASP A 6 19.35 30.74 -13.74
CA ASP A 6 18.25 29.88 -14.20
C ASP A 6 18.54 28.37 -14.07
N ASP A 7 19.73 27.89 -14.45
CA ASP A 7 20.07 26.46 -14.40
C ASP A 7 20.28 25.97 -12.96
N THR A 8 20.82 26.84 -12.10
CA THR A 8 20.97 26.56 -10.66
C THR A 8 19.60 26.47 -9.99
N MET A 9 18.69 27.38 -10.32
CA MET A 9 17.32 27.38 -9.82
C MET A 9 16.53 26.16 -10.28
N LYS A 10 16.69 25.74 -11.53
CA LYS A 10 16.09 24.50 -12.07
C LYS A 10 16.60 23.26 -11.35
N LYS A 11 17.91 23.13 -11.13
CA LYS A 11 18.51 22.02 -10.34
C LYS A 11 18.02 22.03 -8.89
N ALA A 12 17.93 23.21 -8.27
CA ALA A 12 17.40 23.36 -6.92
C ALA A 12 15.93 22.92 -6.83
N ALA A 13 15.09 23.32 -7.79
CA ALA A 13 13.68 22.90 -7.87
C ALA A 13 13.54 21.38 -8.06
N ALA A 14 14.36 20.79 -8.93
CA ALA A 14 14.44 19.34 -9.13
C ALA A 14 14.83 18.58 -7.86
N ALA A 15 15.88 19.03 -7.16
CA ALA A 15 16.32 18.43 -5.90
C ALA A 15 15.24 18.57 -4.80
N SER A 16 14.56 19.71 -4.75
CA SER A 16 13.50 20.00 -3.77
C SER A 16 12.28 19.10 -3.96
N SER A 17 11.82 18.90 -5.19
CA SER A 17 10.65 18.04 -5.47
C SER A 17 10.92 16.58 -5.10
N GLY A 18 12.10 16.05 -5.43
CA GLY A 18 12.56 14.72 -5.02
C GLY A 18 12.64 14.56 -3.50
N ALA A 19 13.15 15.58 -2.78
CA ALA A 19 13.25 15.57 -1.32
C ALA A 19 11.89 15.57 -0.62
N LEU A 20 10.93 16.36 -1.12
CA LEU A 20 9.57 16.43 -0.59
C LEU A 20 8.79 15.12 -0.83
N LEU A 21 8.89 14.56 -2.04
CA LEU A 21 8.26 13.29 -2.39
C LEU A 21 8.83 12.14 -1.54
N THR A 22 10.15 12.10 -1.40
CA THR A 22 10.84 11.13 -0.54
C THR A 22 10.38 11.23 0.92
N SER A 23 10.29 12.46 1.45
CA SER A 23 9.84 12.69 2.84
C SER A 23 8.43 12.15 3.07
N LEU A 24 7.51 12.35 2.13
CA LEU A 24 6.14 11.81 2.21
C LEU A 24 6.11 10.28 2.25
N PHE A 25 6.90 9.61 1.41
CA PHE A 25 6.92 8.14 1.36
C PHE A 25 7.61 7.48 2.54
N VAL A 26 8.68 8.11 3.05
CA VAL A 26 9.61 7.48 3.99
C VAL A 26 9.27 7.77 5.45
N THR A 27 8.53 8.84 5.75
CA THR A 27 8.21 9.23 7.14
C THR A 27 7.62 8.10 8.00
N PRO A 28 6.68 7.25 7.53
CA PRO A 28 6.20 6.13 8.33
C PRO A 28 7.30 5.16 8.79
N LEU A 29 8.29 4.92 7.93
CA LEU A 29 9.44 4.06 8.23
C LEU A 29 10.40 4.74 9.22
N ASP A 30 10.54 6.06 9.16
CA ASP A 30 11.35 6.84 10.11
C ASP A 30 10.81 6.73 11.53
N VAL A 31 9.51 6.91 11.69
CA VAL A 31 8.85 6.80 13.01
C VAL A 31 9.02 5.37 13.56
N ALA A 32 8.84 4.34 12.73
CA ALA A 32 9.04 2.96 13.15
C ALA A 32 10.49 2.66 13.56
N LYS A 33 11.47 3.14 12.79
CA LYS A 33 12.91 2.98 13.08
C LYS A 33 13.27 3.64 14.40
N VAL A 34 12.90 4.91 14.60
CA VAL A 34 13.25 5.68 15.81
C VAL A 34 12.70 4.97 17.05
N ARG A 35 11.46 4.48 17.00
CA ARG A 35 10.87 3.75 18.12
C ARG A 35 11.55 2.43 18.41
N LEU A 36 11.91 1.65 17.39
CA LEU A 36 12.68 0.42 17.57
C LEU A 36 14.07 0.67 18.17
N GLN A 37 14.76 1.70 17.70
CA GLN A 37 16.10 2.04 18.21
C GLN A 37 16.05 2.61 19.63
N SER A 38 15.01 3.38 19.98
CA SER A 38 14.82 3.93 21.34
C SER A 38 14.66 2.84 22.42
N GLN A 39 14.22 1.64 22.05
CA GLN A 39 14.08 0.49 22.96
C GLN A 39 15.42 -0.12 23.39
N ILE A 40 16.53 0.30 22.80
CA ILE A 40 17.86 -0.24 23.11
C ILE A 40 18.41 0.33 24.43
N GLN A 41 17.65 1.16 25.18
CA GLN A 41 18.12 1.68 26.47
C GLN A 41 18.57 0.59 27.45
N MET A 42 19.74 0.88 28.03
CA MET A 42 20.60 0.09 28.89
C MET A 42 19.83 -0.53 30.06
N ARG A 43 20.17 -1.78 30.41
CA ARG A 43 19.90 -2.30 31.75
C ARG A 43 20.38 -1.25 32.75
N ALA A 44 19.48 -0.75 33.59
CA ALA A 44 19.90 -0.06 34.81
C ALA A 44 20.92 -0.96 35.52
N PRO A 45 22.03 -0.42 36.06
CA PRO A 45 22.91 -1.22 36.90
C PRO A 45 22.04 -1.83 37.99
N ARG A 46 22.20 -3.14 38.24
CA ARG A 46 21.59 -3.78 39.41
C ARG A 46 21.95 -2.90 40.60
N ALA A 47 20.96 -2.29 41.24
CA ALA A 47 21.17 -1.62 42.51
C ALA A 47 21.73 -2.68 43.47
N THR A 48 23.03 -2.61 43.74
CA THR A 48 23.64 -3.26 44.89
C THR A 48 23.01 -2.59 46.10
N VAL A 49 22.09 -3.31 46.76
CA VAL A 49 21.54 -2.89 48.05
C VAL A 49 22.73 -2.80 49.00
N PRO A 50 22.99 -1.64 49.64
CA PRO A 50 23.99 -1.58 50.68
C PRO A 50 23.48 -2.39 51.86
N GLU A 51 24.27 -3.37 52.25
CA GLU A 51 24.12 -4.13 53.48
C GLU A 51 24.41 -3.21 54.66
N ARG A 52 23.55 -3.26 55.69
CA ARG A 52 23.55 -2.48 56.95
C ARG A 52 22.90 -1.11 56.87
N VAL A 53 21.64 -1.03 57.32
CA VAL A 53 21.25 -0.51 58.65
C VAL A 53 19.85 -1.07 58.99
N LEU A 54 19.75 -1.80 60.10
CA LEU A 54 18.52 -2.12 60.85
C LEU A 54 18.49 -1.19 62.09
N PRO A 55 17.40 -1.12 62.89
CA PRO A 55 15.97 -1.19 62.58
C PRO A 55 15.18 -0.09 63.31
N SER A 56 14.25 0.60 62.66
CA SER A 56 13.05 1.16 63.32
C SER A 56 12.26 1.94 62.30
N ILE A 57 11.13 1.39 61.88
CA ILE A 57 9.85 2.10 61.75
C ILE A 57 8.82 1.04 61.36
N THR A 58 7.83 0.96 62.22
CA THR A 58 6.63 0.15 62.18
C THR A 58 5.97 0.10 60.81
N THR A 59 5.59 -1.11 60.42
CA THR A 59 4.76 -1.44 59.26
C THR A 59 3.43 -0.69 59.28
N HIS A 60 3.31 0.39 58.53
CA HIS A 60 2.00 0.79 57.99
C HIS A 60 1.76 0.03 56.68
N GLN A 61 0.98 -1.05 56.77
CA GLN A 61 0.39 -1.71 55.61
C GLN A 61 -0.57 -0.73 54.91
N CYS A 62 -0.16 -0.23 53.74
CA CYS A 62 -1.09 0.39 52.81
C CYS A 62 -1.85 -0.74 52.07
N GLY A 63 -3.12 -0.94 52.41
CA GLY A 63 -4.00 -1.95 51.83
C GLY A 63 -4.51 -1.66 50.41
N CYS A 64 -3.88 -0.75 49.65
CA CYS A 64 -4.45 -0.24 48.39
C CYS A 64 -3.81 -0.81 47.10
N CYS A 65 -2.73 -1.59 47.18
CA CYS A 65 -2.09 -2.20 46.00
C CYS A 65 -1.45 -3.56 46.32
N SER A 66 -2.19 -4.65 46.07
CA SER A 66 -1.60 -5.99 46.03
C SER A 66 -0.89 -6.18 44.69
N CYS A 67 0.31 -5.61 44.55
CA CYS A 67 1.25 -5.89 43.48
C CYS A 67 2.51 -6.51 44.08
N LYS A 68 2.39 -7.76 44.53
CA LYS A 68 3.57 -8.63 44.70
C LYS A 68 3.72 -9.44 43.42
N THR A 69 4.73 -9.07 42.66
CA THR A 69 5.21 -9.80 41.50
C THR A 69 5.75 -11.16 41.94
N VAL A 70 5.50 -12.20 41.12
CA VAL A 70 6.26 -13.46 40.99
C VAL A 70 5.86 -14.61 41.94
N LEU A 71 4.88 -15.44 41.54
CA LEU A 71 5.05 -16.86 41.14
C LEU A 71 3.72 -17.64 41.17
N ARG A 72 3.62 -18.56 40.20
CA ARG A 72 2.79 -19.77 40.09
C ARG A 72 1.80 -20.11 41.22
N ARG A 73 0.67 -20.69 40.75
CA ARG A 73 -0.32 -21.62 41.36
C ARG A 73 -1.64 -21.03 41.87
N SER A 74 -2.71 -21.50 41.21
CA SER A 74 -3.95 -22.07 41.75
C SER A 74 -4.10 -22.06 43.28
N MET A 75 -5.14 -21.39 43.81
CA MET A 75 -6.38 -21.98 44.36
C MET A 75 -7.27 -20.90 45.01
N ASP A 76 -8.57 -21.12 44.87
CA ASP A 76 -9.73 -20.73 45.69
C ASP A 76 -10.01 -19.26 46.11
N HIS A 77 -11.22 -18.81 45.76
CA HIS A 77 -11.86 -17.62 46.31
C HIS A 77 -12.93 -18.02 47.34
N SER A 78 -12.60 -17.84 48.62
CA SER A 78 -13.58 -17.48 49.65
C SER A 78 -13.76 -15.95 49.66
N MET A 79 -15.00 -15.48 49.52
CA MET A 79 -15.36 -14.05 49.59
C MET A 79 -15.40 -13.53 51.03
N PRO A 80 -15.09 -12.24 51.27
CA PRO A 80 -15.69 -11.48 52.37
C PRO A 80 -16.81 -10.54 51.88
N ARG A 81 -17.79 -10.39 52.77
CA ARG A 81 -19.06 -9.66 52.68
C ARG A 81 -18.91 -8.12 52.62
N PRO A 82 -19.97 -7.39 52.21
CA PRO A 82 -19.95 -5.95 52.07
C PRO A 82 -20.14 -5.24 53.41
N GLY A 83 -19.26 -4.31 53.73
CA GLY A 83 -19.41 -3.45 54.91
C GLY A 83 -18.10 -2.76 55.27
N MET A 84 -17.79 -1.66 54.56
CA MET A 84 -17.01 -0.51 55.04
C MET A 84 -16.68 0.40 53.85
N ALA A 85 -17.70 1.11 53.38
CA ALA A 85 -17.48 2.41 52.77
C ALA A 85 -17.29 3.41 53.91
N SER A 86 -16.14 4.09 53.96
CA SER A 86 -15.94 5.43 54.57
C SER A 86 -14.51 5.69 55.09
N SER A 87 -13.44 5.32 54.37
CA SER A 87 -12.14 5.97 54.64
C SER A 87 -11.12 5.75 53.53
N CYS A 88 -11.27 6.43 52.40
CA CYS A 88 -10.18 6.59 51.41
C CYS A 88 -10.41 7.82 50.52
N MET A 89 -10.93 8.92 51.09
CA MET A 89 -10.84 10.25 50.49
C MET A 89 -9.70 11.01 51.15
N ARG A 90 -8.46 10.65 50.79
CA ARG A 90 -7.23 11.45 50.93
C ARG A 90 -6.02 10.52 50.74
N MET A 91 -5.57 10.34 49.50
CA MET A 91 -4.18 9.99 49.17
C MET A 91 -3.98 10.17 47.66
N SER A 92 -3.58 11.39 47.28
CA SER A 92 -3.19 11.78 45.91
C SER A 92 -1.79 11.28 45.51
N SER A 93 -1.11 10.51 46.37
CA SER A 93 0.31 10.15 46.22
C SER A 93 0.58 8.75 45.66
N CYS A 94 -0.44 7.91 45.43
CA CYS A 94 -0.24 6.54 44.93
C CYS A 94 -0.27 6.41 43.39
N ALA A 95 -0.59 7.49 42.66
CA ALA A 95 -0.68 7.49 41.20
C ALA A 95 0.69 7.50 40.49
N SER A 96 1.78 7.84 41.18
CA SER A 96 3.06 8.19 40.55
C SER A 96 4.04 7.03 40.36
N GLY A 97 3.71 5.81 40.77
CA GLY A 97 4.68 4.70 40.88
C GLY A 97 4.45 3.47 40.00
N CYS A 98 3.32 3.34 39.30
CA CYS A 98 3.03 2.14 38.52
C CYS A 98 3.53 2.29 37.07
N PHE A 99 4.85 2.22 36.88
CA PHE A 99 5.47 2.18 35.55
C PHE A 99 5.06 0.87 34.84
N ARG A 100 4.16 0.97 33.86
CA ARG A 100 3.89 -0.12 32.90
C ARG A 100 5.19 -0.41 32.16
N ALA A 101 5.66 -1.65 32.20
CA ALA A 101 6.84 -2.05 31.43
C ALA A 101 6.62 -1.70 29.94
N PRO A 102 7.57 -1.01 29.27
CA PRO A 102 7.41 -0.61 27.89
C PRO A 102 7.25 -1.83 26.97
N ILE A 103 6.29 -1.76 26.05
CA ILE A 103 6.03 -2.83 25.08
C ILE A 103 7.25 -2.98 24.17
N GLN A 104 7.88 -4.16 24.16
CA GLN A 104 8.98 -4.46 23.24
C GLN A 104 8.44 -4.64 21.81
N LEU A 105 9.02 -3.94 20.83
CA LEU A 105 8.61 -3.99 19.44
C LEU A 105 9.51 -4.98 18.68
N ASN A 106 8.91 -6.07 18.17
CA ASN A 106 9.63 -7.14 17.47
C ASN A 106 9.73 -6.86 15.96
N GLY A 107 10.41 -5.77 15.59
CA GLY A 107 10.73 -5.42 14.20
C GLY A 107 9.81 -4.39 13.54
N THR A 108 10.16 -3.97 12.31
CA THR A 108 9.55 -2.83 11.60
C THR A 108 8.06 -3.01 11.33
N ALA A 109 7.65 -4.18 10.87
CA ALA A 109 6.24 -4.46 10.58
C ALA A 109 5.38 -4.43 11.86
N HIS A 110 5.92 -4.97 12.96
CA HIS A 110 5.26 -4.93 14.26
C HIS A 110 5.18 -3.49 14.80
N ALA A 111 6.26 -2.70 14.65
CA ALA A 111 6.28 -1.29 15.01
C ALA A 111 5.25 -0.47 14.23
N LEU A 112 5.23 -0.57 12.90
CA LEU A 112 4.25 0.11 12.04
C LEU A 112 2.81 -0.28 12.42
N GLN A 113 2.55 -1.58 12.60
CA GLN A 113 1.23 -2.07 12.99
C GLN A 113 0.83 -1.56 14.38
N HIS A 114 1.77 -1.51 15.32
CA HIS A 114 1.54 -0.99 16.67
C HIS A 114 1.19 0.49 16.63
N ILE A 115 2.02 1.32 15.99
CA ILE A 115 1.81 2.77 15.85
C ILE A 115 0.48 3.06 15.17
N PHE A 116 0.20 2.36 14.07
CA PHE A 116 -1.06 2.53 13.35
C PHE A 116 -2.29 2.18 14.21
N ARG A 117 -2.18 1.19 15.11
CA ARG A 117 -3.27 0.79 16.02
C ARG A 117 -3.41 1.71 17.22
N THR A 118 -2.33 2.25 17.75
CA THR A 118 -2.35 3.09 18.96
C THR A 118 -2.58 4.57 18.66
N GLU A 119 -2.00 5.08 17.57
CA GLU A 119 -1.97 6.52 17.24
C GLU A 119 -2.59 6.85 15.88
N GLY A 120 -2.99 5.83 15.12
CA GLY A 120 -3.58 6.00 13.79
C GLY A 120 -2.58 6.48 12.74
N VAL A 121 -3.11 7.07 11.67
CA VAL A 121 -2.30 7.57 10.55
C VAL A 121 -1.48 8.78 10.96
N ALA A 122 -2.01 9.65 11.82
CA ALA A 122 -1.30 10.83 12.31
C ALA A 122 0.01 10.45 13.05
N GLY A 123 0.00 9.35 13.81
CA GLY A 123 1.21 8.84 14.47
C GLY A 123 2.30 8.40 13.49
N LEU A 124 1.94 7.81 12.35
CA LEU A 124 2.89 7.41 11.30
C LEU A 124 3.54 8.61 10.59
N PHE A 125 2.90 9.77 10.61
CA PHE A 125 3.42 11.02 10.03
C PHE A 125 3.85 12.03 11.09
N SER A 126 3.98 11.60 12.35
CA SER A 126 4.49 12.44 13.43
C SER A 126 5.92 12.91 13.10
N GLY A 127 6.12 14.23 13.07
CA GLY A 127 7.39 14.84 12.70
C GLY A 127 7.60 15.11 11.19
N LEU A 128 6.59 14.94 10.34
CA LEU A 128 6.69 15.27 8.90
C LEU A 128 7.05 16.75 8.64
N SER A 129 6.38 17.69 9.32
CA SER A 129 6.60 19.13 9.15
C SER A 129 8.07 19.56 9.34
N PRO A 130 8.75 19.24 10.47
CA PRO A 130 10.16 19.58 10.62
C PRO A 130 11.09 18.75 9.70
N THR A 131 10.64 17.58 9.21
CA THR A 131 11.37 16.82 8.18
C THR A 131 11.41 17.57 6.86
N MET A 132 10.26 18.09 6.40
CA MET A 132 10.15 18.81 5.14
C MET A 132 10.93 20.14 5.16
N MET A 133 10.94 20.84 6.30
CA MET A 133 11.71 22.08 6.48
C MET A 133 13.22 21.89 6.28
N ILE A 134 13.78 20.76 6.70
CA ILE A 134 15.22 20.45 6.55
C ILE A 134 15.52 19.83 5.19
N ALA A 135 14.58 19.02 4.67
CA ALA A 135 14.79 18.22 3.48
C ALA A 135 15.18 19.09 2.26
N VAL A 136 14.50 20.22 2.07
CA VAL A 136 14.75 21.13 0.93
C VAL A 136 16.17 21.74 0.99
N PRO A 137 16.56 22.53 2.01
CA PRO A 137 17.88 23.17 2.04
C PRO A 137 19.01 22.14 2.08
N SER A 138 18.84 21.03 2.82
CA SER A 138 19.86 19.98 2.91
C SER A 138 20.12 19.32 1.55
N THR A 139 19.07 19.02 0.79
CA THR A 139 19.19 18.29 -0.48
C THR A 139 19.73 19.20 -1.57
N VAL A 140 19.25 20.45 -1.64
CA VAL A 140 19.75 21.46 -2.60
C VAL A 140 21.25 21.68 -2.41
N LEU A 141 21.69 21.94 -1.17
CA LEU A 141 23.12 22.15 -0.88
C LEU A 141 23.95 20.92 -1.22
N TYR A 142 23.48 19.72 -0.85
CA TYR A 142 24.23 18.48 -1.07
C TYR A 142 24.41 18.16 -2.55
N TYR A 143 23.32 18.18 -3.34
CA TYR A 143 23.35 17.78 -4.75
C TYR A 143 24.06 18.80 -5.64
N ILE A 144 23.80 20.09 -5.43
CA ILE A 144 24.47 21.12 -6.22
C ILE A 144 25.97 21.13 -5.91
N SER A 145 26.36 21.01 -4.63
CA SER A 145 27.78 20.96 -4.27
C SER A 145 28.45 19.71 -4.83
N TYR A 146 27.78 18.55 -4.79
CA TYR A 146 28.30 17.32 -5.38
C TYR A 146 28.52 17.47 -6.89
N ASP A 147 27.50 17.93 -7.63
CA ASP A 147 27.58 18.09 -9.08
C ASP A 147 28.72 19.05 -9.46
N LEU A 148 28.85 20.18 -8.78
CA LEU A 148 29.91 21.17 -9.04
C LEU A 148 31.30 20.62 -8.73
N LEU A 149 31.48 19.96 -7.58
CA LEU A 149 32.76 19.38 -7.18
C LEU A 149 33.19 18.23 -8.09
N LEU A 150 32.24 17.40 -8.53
CA LEU A 150 32.50 16.29 -9.44
C LEU A 150 32.89 16.79 -10.83
N GLN A 151 32.15 17.77 -11.37
CA GLN A 151 32.45 18.36 -12.68
C GLN A 151 33.82 19.05 -12.69
N GLU A 152 34.10 19.87 -11.68
CA GLU A 152 35.37 20.59 -11.62
C GLU A 152 36.55 19.64 -11.33
N GLY A 153 36.32 18.61 -10.50
CA GLY A 153 37.32 17.57 -10.24
C GLY A 153 37.69 16.79 -11.50
N ARG A 154 36.71 16.41 -12.33
CA ARG A 154 36.95 15.73 -13.61
C ARG A 154 37.75 16.62 -14.58
N ARG A 155 37.49 17.93 -14.56
CA ARG A 155 38.18 18.91 -15.40
C ARG A 155 39.62 19.17 -14.97
N GLN A 156 39.87 19.32 -13.67
CA GLN A 156 41.19 19.70 -13.14
C GLN A 156 42.11 18.49 -12.88
N ALA A 157 41.55 17.34 -12.53
CA ALA A 157 42.31 16.17 -12.09
C ALA A 157 41.70 14.85 -12.62
N PRO A 158 41.74 14.62 -13.95
CA PRO A 158 41.16 13.41 -14.56
C PRO A 158 41.78 12.11 -14.02
N ALA A 159 43.06 12.14 -13.62
CA ALA A 159 43.75 10.98 -13.02
C ALA A 159 43.11 10.49 -11.70
N LEU A 160 42.34 11.33 -11.00
CA LEU A 160 41.68 10.98 -9.75
C LEU A 160 40.24 10.50 -9.95
N GLU A 161 39.76 10.34 -11.19
CA GLU A 161 38.36 10.01 -11.49
C GLU A 161 37.77 8.85 -10.68
N PRO A 162 38.46 7.72 -10.43
CA PRO A 162 37.92 6.64 -9.62
C PRO A 162 37.58 7.05 -8.17
N VAL A 163 38.26 8.07 -7.65
CA VAL A 163 38.16 8.54 -6.27
C VAL A 163 37.34 9.84 -6.16
N LEU A 164 37.16 10.57 -7.26
CA LEU A 164 36.42 11.84 -7.30
C LEU A 164 34.99 11.74 -6.73
N PRO A 165 34.16 10.74 -7.07
CA PRO A 165 32.81 10.62 -6.50
C PRO A 165 32.82 10.51 -4.97
N MET A 166 33.82 9.81 -4.42
CA MET A 166 33.99 9.64 -2.99
C MET A 166 34.32 10.97 -2.32
N LEU A 167 35.28 11.72 -2.87
CA LEU A 167 35.73 13.01 -2.34
C LEU A 167 34.66 14.09 -2.48
N ALA A 168 34.09 14.24 -3.68
CA ALA A 168 33.02 15.19 -3.97
C ALA A 168 31.80 14.93 -3.08
N GLY A 169 31.39 13.66 -2.94
CA GLY A 169 30.32 13.25 -2.04
C GLY A 169 30.60 13.62 -0.58
N SER A 170 31.79 13.29 -0.10
CA SER A 170 32.21 13.55 1.28
C SER A 170 32.24 15.05 1.60
N ILE A 171 32.87 15.86 0.74
CA ILE A 171 32.98 17.32 0.92
C ILE A 171 31.59 17.97 0.85
N ALA A 172 30.78 17.61 -0.15
CA ALA A 172 29.41 18.11 -0.27
C ALA A 172 28.57 17.75 0.96
N ARG A 173 28.77 16.56 1.54
CA ARG A 173 28.06 16.13 2.74
C ARG A 173 28.50 16.90 3.98
N VAL A 174 29.80 17.16 4.16
CA VAL A 174 30.30 17.98 5.27
C VAL A 174 29.71 19.39 5.21
N ALA A 175 29.71 20.01 4.03
CA ALA A 175 29.13 21.34 3.82
C ALA A 175 27.63 21.35 4.16
N ALA A 176 26.85 20.44 3.56
CA ALA A 176 25.40 20.39 3.77
C ALA A 176 25.02 20.11 5.24
N ALA A 177 25.69 19.16 5.89
CA ALA A 177 25.42 18.79 7.29
C ALA A 177 25.77 19.95 8.25
N THR A 178 26.86 20.67 8.00
CA THR A 178 27.28 21.80 8.84
C THR A 178 26.25 22.94 8.77
N VAL A 179 25.79 23.30 7.57
CA VAL A 179 24.80 24.37 7.38
C VAL A 179 23.44 24.00 7.98
N THR A 180 23.05 22.73 7.91
CA THR A 180 21.73 22.28 8.39
C THR A 180 21.71 21.82 9.86
N SER A 181 22.88 21.67 10.50
CA SER A 181 23.02 21.23 11.89
C SER A 181 22.14 21.97 12.89
N PRO A 182 22.03 23.33 12.88
CA PRO A 182 21.18 24.04 13.83
C PRO A 182 19.71 23.62 13.74
N ILE A 183 19.21 23.38 12.52
CA ILE A 183 17.82 23.01 12.28
C ILE A 183 17.60 21.53 12.65
N GLU A 184 18.58 20.66 12.37
CA GLU A 184 18.53 19.25 12.80
C GLU A 184 18.48 19.11 14.33
N LEU A 185 19.25 19.94 15.06
CA LEU A 185 19.19 19.96 16.52
C LEU A 185 17.82 20.37 17.06
N ILE A 186 17.21 21.43 16.50
CA ILE A 186 15.87 21.88 16.93
C ILE A 186 14.84 20.78 16.67
N ARG A 187 14.89 20.15 15.48
CA ARG A 187 14.00 19.04 15.13
C ARG A 187 14.14 17.87 16.10
N THR A 188 15.37 17.46 16.40
CA THR A 188 15.60 16.32 17.30
C THR A 188 15.08 16.61 18.71
N ARG A 189 15.24 17.83 19.23
CA ARG A 189 14.69 18.22 20.55
C ARG A 189 13.15 18.21 20.58
N ILE A 190 12.50 18.77 19.55
CA ILE A 190 11.03 18.76 19.45
C ILE A 190 10.48 17.32 19.33
N GLN A 191 11.23 16.41 18.70
CA GLN A 191 10.81 15.02 18.56
C GLN A 191 11.06 14.18 19.83
N SER A 192 12.04 14.55 20.65
CA SER A 192 12.38 13.84 21.88
C SER A 192 11.58 14.31 23.11
N ASP A 193 11.14 15.57 23.13
CA ASP A 193 10.47 16.19 24.27
C ASP A 193 8.99 16.51 23.94
N PRO A 194 8.01 15.82 24.57
CA PRO A 194 6.58 16.05 24.36
C PRO A 194 6.11 17.46 24.73
N ASP A 195 6.82 18.15 25.63
CA ASP A 195 6.47 19.47 26.13
C ASP A 195 7.17 20.61 25.34
N ALA A 196 7.97 20.26 24.31
CA ALA A 196 8.68 21.20 23.47
C ALA A 196 7.72 22.09 22.66
N SER A 197 7.55 23.32 23.13
CA SER A 197 6.55 24.25 22.61
C SER A 197 7.12 25.16 21.51
N GLY A 198 7.23 24.60 20.29
CA GLY A 198 7.49 25.34 19.05
C GLY A 198 8.97 25.60 18.72
N ILE A 199 9.26 25.77 17.43
CA ILE A 199 10.62 25.90 16.85
C ILE A 199 11.37 27.09 17.43
N VAL A 200 10.75 28.27 17.46
CA VAL A 200 11.39 29.52 17.91
C VAL A 200 11.75 29.48 19.40
N ARG A 201 10.90 28.88 20.22
CA ARG A 201 11.13 28.75 21.67
C ARG A 201 12.28 27.78 21.95
N THR A 202 12.28 26.64 21.28
CA THR A 202 13.33 25.62 21.39
C THR A 202 14.69 26.17 20.95
N PHE A 203 14.72 26.95 19.86
CA PHE A 203 15.92 27.64 19.40
C PHE A 203 16.44 28.65 20.42
N ARG A 204 15.56 29.52 20.95
CA ARG A 204 15.92 30.51 21.97
C ARG A 204 16.40 29.85 23.27
N GLN A 205 15.82 28.72 23.66
CA GLN A 205 16.24 27.95 24.84
C GLN A 205 17.60 27.27 24.64
N ALA A 206 17.89 26.76 23.44
CA ALA A 206 19.20 26.20 23.12
C ALA A 206 20.31 27.26 23.25
N ILE A 207 20.10 28.44 22.66
CA ILE A 207 21.06 29.55 22.73
C ILE A 207 21.24 30.05 24.17
N ARG A 208 20.16 30.17 24.95
CA ARG A 208 20.24 30.60 26.36
C ARG A 208 20.98 29.60 27.26
N GLY A 209 20.91 28.31 26.96
CA GLY A 209 21.53 27.26 27.79
C GLY A 209 23.01 27.00 27.51
N GLY A 210 23.49 27.21 26.28
CA GLY A 210 24.88 26.87 25.90
C GLY A 210 25.48 27.72 24.78
N GLY A 211 24.91 28.89 24.51
CA GLY A 211 25.37 29.81 23.45
C GLY A 211 25.19 29.24 22.04
N TYR A 212 25.78 29.92 21.05
CA TYR A 212 25.69 29.51 19.63
C TYR A 212 26.38 28.19 19.33
N GLN A 213 27.45 27.84 20.07
CA GLN A 213 28.15 26.57 19.91
C GLN A 213 27.26 25.36 20.23
N SER A 214 26.27 25.53 21.12
CA SER A 214 25.32 24.46 21.43
C SER A 214 24.49 24.01 20.22
N LEU A 215 24.35 24.84 19.18
CA LEU A 215 23.65 24.50 17.93
C LEU A 215 24.40 23.50 17.05
N LEU A 216 25.70 23.31 17.30
CA LEU A 216 26.55 22.33 16.63
C LEU A 216 26.72 21.04 17.45
N ASN A 217 26.10 20.95 18.63
CA ASN A 217 26.13 19.74 19.44
C ASN A 217 25.44 18.59 18.69
N GLY A 218 26.19 17.51 18.45
CA GLY A 218 25.74 16.37 17.66
C GLY A 218 26.18 16.38 16.20
N LEU A 219 26.77 17.48 15.69
CA LEU A 219 27.32 17.54 14.33
C LEU A 219 28.38 16.45 14.09
N ALA A 220 29.28 16.24 15.05
CA ALA A 220 30.32 15.19 14.95
C ALA A 220 29.71 13.79 14.78
N ALA A 221 28.64 13.47 15.52
CA ALA A 221 27.95 12.20 15.39
C ALA A 221 27.18 12.08 14.06
N THR A 222 26.60 13.18 13.58
CA THR A 222 25.98 13.25 12.25
C THR A 222 27.01 13.02 11.15
N LEU A 223 28.15 13.71 11.18
CA LEU A 223 29.23 13.56 10.20
C LEU A 223 29.82 12.15 10.19
N ALA A 224 30.02 11.55 11.37
CA ALA A 224 30.53 10.19 11.50
C ALA A 224 29.65 9.13 10.82
N ARG A 225 28.35 9.40 10.64
CA ARG A 225 27.44 8.55 9.86
C ARG A 225 27.35 8.98 8.40
N ASP A 226 27.20 10.28 8.17
CA ASP A 226 26.80 10.82 6.87
C ASP A 226 27.93 10.82 5.85
N VAL A 227 29.15 11.11 6.27
CA VAL A 227 30.31 11.16 5.37
C VAL A 227 30.63 9.76 4.83
N PRO A 228 30.77 8.70 5.66
CA PRO A 228 30.96 7.35 5.13
C PRO A 228 29.80 6.87 4.25
N PHE A 229 28.56 7.26 4.60
CA PHE A 229 27.39 6.91 3.79
C PHE A 229 27.47 7.55 2.40
N SER A 230 27.78 8.84 2.34
CA SER A 230 27.88 9.60 1.09
C SER A 230 29.00 9.09 0.19
N ALA A 231 30.17 8.84 0.77
CA ALA A 231 31.32 8.24 0.09
C ALA A 231 30.95 6.93 -0.61
N ILE A 232 30.41 5.96 0.15
CA ILE A 232 30.04 4.65 -0.40
C ILE A 232 28.90 4.76 -1.41
N TYR A 233 27.91 5.63 -1.13
CA TYR A 233 26.76 5.83 -2.01
C TYR A 233 27.18 6.31 -3.40
N TRP A 234 27.93 7.43 -3.48
CA TRP A 234 28.30 8.01 -4.77
C TRP A 234 29.29 7.15 -5.55
N THR A 235 30.28 6.55 -4.88
CA THR A 235 31.19 5.60 -5.55
C THR A 235 30.43 4.39 -6.10
N SER A 236 29.51 3.81 -5.33
CA SER A 236 28.69 2.69 -5.81
C SER A 236 27.73 3.11 -6.92
N TYR A 237 27.16 4.31 -6.83
CA TYR A 237 26.22 4.85 -7.81
C TYR A 237 26.89 5.07 -9.18
N GLU A 238 28.03 5.77 -9.21
CA GLU A 238 28.79 6.01 -10.44
C GLU A 238 29.31 4.70 -11.04
N TYR A 239 29.81 3.78 -10.20
CA TYR A 239 30.24 2.45 -10.64
C TYR A 239 29.09 1.67 -11.29
N LEU A 240 27.91 1.62 -10.66
CA LEU A 240 26.75 0.91 -11.21
C LEU A 240 26.22 1.56 -12.48
N GLN A 241 26.21 2.90 -12.57
CA GLN A 241 25.85 3.60 -13.81
C GLN A 241 26.79 3.20 -14.96
N SER A 242 28.11 3.29 -14.75
CA SER A 242 29.11 2.95 -15.77
C SER A 242 28.99 1.51 -16.28
N ARG A 243 28.61 0.57 -15.41
CA ARG A 243 28.40 -0.84 -15.77
C ARG A 243 27.14 -1.05 -16.60
N LEU A 244 26.05 -0.36 -16.28
CA LEU A 244 24.82 -0.41 -17.06
C LEU A 244 24.95 0.34 -18.39
N ASP A 245 25.80 1.38 -18.47
CA ASP A 245 26.08 2.10 -19.72
C ASP A 245 26.86 1.23 -20.71
N ARG A 246 27.84 0.45 -20.22
CA ARG A 246 28.61 -0.50 -21.05
C ARG A 246 27.80 -1.71 -21.52
N SER A 247 26.70 -2.04 -20.85
CA SER A 247 25.83 -3.15 -21.22
C SER A 247 24.77 -2.65 -22.21
N GLN A 248 25.14 -2.44 -23.49
CA GLN A 248 24.23 -2.02 -24.58
C GLN A 248 22.99 -2.92 -24.80
N SER A 249 22.85 -4.03 -24.05
CA SER A 249 21.83 -5.05 -24.23
C SER A 249 20.45 -4.75 -23.62
N VAL A 250 20.27 -3.64 -22.89
CA VAL A 250 18.97 -3.31 -22.26
C VAL A 250 18.63 -1.84 -22.49
N ASP A 251 17.53 -1.59 -23.20
CA ASP A 251 17.02 -0.25 -23.50
C ASP A 251 16.31 0.34 -22.25
N ILE A 252 17.11 0.81 -21.29
CA ILE A 252 16.65 1.41 -20.04
C ILE A 252 16.78 2.94 -20.13
N THR A 253 15.68 3.65 -19.91
CA THR A 253 15.68 5.13 -19.88
C THR A 253 16.61 5.67 -18.80
N ARG A 254 17.17 6.88 -19.01
CA ARG A 254 18.05 7.56 -18.03
C ARG A 254 17.45 7.60 -16.62
N THR A 255 16.16 7.91 -16.54
CA THR A 255 15.42 7.97 -15.27
C THR A 255 15.30 6.59 -14.60
N GLN A 256 14.99 5.53 -15.35
CA GLN A 256 14.90 4.16 -14.80
C GLN A 256 16.27 3.65 -14.31
N ARG A 257 17.34 3.94 -15.07
CA ARG A 257 18.72 3.62 -14.69
C ARG A 257 19.09 4.31 -13.37
N ALA A 258 18.84 5.62 -13.29
CA ALA A 258 19.08 6.39 -12.07
C ALA A 258 18.30 5.82 -10.88
N PHE A 259 17.03 5.46 -11.07
CA PHE A 259 16.19 4.88 -10.03
C PHE A 259 16.77 3.55 -9.50
N ILE A 260 17.17 2.63 -10.39
CA ILE A 260 17.74 1.33 -10.01
C ILE A 260 19.11 1.50 -9.34
N CYS A 261 20.00 2.28 -9.94
CA CYS A 261 21.32 2.57 -9.37
C CYS A 261 21.19 3.25 -8.00
N GLY A 262 20.25 4.17 -7.84
CA GLY A 262 19.95 4.82 -6.57
C GLY A 262 19.48 3.85 -5.48
N ALA A 263 18.59 2.92 -5.82
CA ALA A 263 18.12 1.89 -4.89
C ALA A 263 19.26 0.96 -4.43
N LEU A 264 20.07 0.48 -5.38
CA LEU A 264 21.14 -0.48 -5.11
C LEU A 264 22.30 0.15 -4.33
N SER A 265 22.81 1.30 -4.79
CA SER A 265 23.85 2.06 -4.09
C SER A 265 23.40 2.47 -2.68
N GLY A 266 22.16 2.93 -2.52
CA GLY A 266 21.56 3.24 -1.22
C GLY A 266 21.51 2.04 -0.28
N SER A 267 21.20 0.85 -0.81
CA SER A 267 21.16 -0.39 -0.02
C SER A 267 22.56 -0.83 0.44
N ILE A 268 23.55 -0.75 -0.44
CA ILE A 268 24.96 -1.07 -0.13
C ILE A 268 25.47 -0.11 0.95
N ALA A 269 25.33 1.19 0.72
CA ALA A 269 25.76 2.22 1.66
C ALA A 269 25.06 2.11 3.01
N ALA A 270 23.74 1.85 3.04
CA ALA A 270 22.99 1.65 4.26
C ALA A 270 23.50 0.44 5.06
N THR A 271 23.79 -0.66 4.39
CA THR A 271 24.28 -1.89 5.02
C THR A 271 25.64 -1.66 5.66
N MET A 272 26.59 -1.15 4.88
CA MET A 272 27.96 -0.91 5.35
C MET A 272 28.03 0.11 6.51
N THR A 273 27.15 1.11 6.49
CA THR A 273 27.16 2.18 7.50
C THR A 273 26.20 1.95 8.67
N THR A 274 25.56 0.78 8.77
CA THR A 274 24.65 0.47 9.89
C THR A 274 25.29 0.59 11.27
N PRO A 275 26.53 0.12 11.50
CA PRO A 275 27.21 0.30 12.78
C PRO A 275 27.32 1.77 13.22
N PHE A 276 27.64 2.68 12.28
CA PHE A 276 27.76 4.11 12.57
C PHE A 276 26.42 4.75 12.94
N ASP A 277 25.32 4.32 12.32
CA ASP A 277 23.97 4.81 12.64
C ASP A 277 23.48 4.32 14.00
N VAL A 278 23.77 3.07 14.38
CA VAL A 278 23.43 2.56 15.72
C VAL A 278 24.15 3.38 16.79
N VAL A 279 25.45 3.63 16.63
CA VAL A 279 26.23 4.44 17.57
C VAL A 279 25.71 5.87 17.64
N LYS A 280 25.45 6.52 16.50
CA LYS A 280 24.90 7.87 16.43
C LYS A 280 23.56 7.98 17.15
N THR A 281 22.64 7.04 16.92
CA THR A 281 21.33 7.05 17.57
C THR A 281 21.46 6.88 19.08
N LEU A 282 22.29 5.94 19.54
CA LEU A 282 22.47 5.70 20.98
C LEU A 282 23.14 6.89 21.68
N GLN A 283 24.13 7.52 21.04
CA GLN A 283 24.78 8.71 21.56
C GLN A 283 23.79 9.89 21.66
N GLN A 284 22.90 10.07 20.68
CA GLN A 284 21.85 11.10 20.74
C GLN A 284 20.84 10.85 21.87
N VAL A 285 20.47 9.59 22.12
CA VAL A 285 19.57 9.21 23.23
C VAL A 285 20.23 9.44 24.59
N GLU A 286 21.51 9.07 24.74
CA GLU A 286 22.28 9.29 25.98
C GLU A 286 22.46 10.79 26.27
N MET A 287 22.79 11.59 25.24
CA MET A 287 22.87 13.05 25.37
C MET A 287 21.54 13.68 25.79
N ALA A 288 20.41 13.19 25.27
CA ALA A 288 19.09 13.68 25.65
C ALA A 288 18.72 13.34 27.11
N SER A 289 19.21 12.21 27.63
CA SER A 289 18.87 11.72 28.97
C SER A 289 19.84 12.18 30.06
N ALA A 290 21.14 12.24 29.77
CA ALA A 290 22.22 12.45 30.73
C ALA A 290 23.06 13.72 30.47
N GLY A 291 22.75 14.48 29.41
CA GLY A 291 23.46 15.71 29.04
C GLY A 291 24.90 15.53 28.52
N ARG A 292 25.46 14.31 28.59
CA ARG A 292 26.77 13.92 28.04
C ARG A 292 26.64 12.57 27.35
N GLY A 293 27.25 12.42 26.17
CA GLY A 293 27.26 11.17 25.42
C GLY A 293 28.60 10.45 25.55
N THR A 294 28.58 9.13 25.68
CA THR A 294 29.78 8.29 25.64
C THR A 294 30.47 8.42 24.26
N PRO A 295 31.81 8.46 24.19
CA PRO A 295 32.53 8.51 22.91
C PRO A 295 32.14 7.34 21.99
N ALA A 296 31.96 7.63 20.70
CA ALA A 296 31.44 6.69 19.69
C ALA A 296 32.17 5.34 19.66
N LEU A 297 33.51 5.34 19.74
CA LEU A 297 34.32 4.12 19.73
C LEU A 297 34.09 3.25 20.97
N ARG A 298 33.98 3.87 22.15
CA ARG A 298 33.70 3.16 23.41
C ARG A 298 32.28 2.57 23.40
N MET A 299 31.32 3.31 22.86
CA MET A 299 29.95 2.83 22.71
C MET A 299 29.87 1.64 21.75
N LEU A 300 30.54 1.70 20.59
CA LEU A 300 30.59 0.59 19.64
C LEU A 300 31.21 -0.66 20.28
N ARG A 301 32.33 -0.50 21.00
CA ARG A 301 32.98 -1.58 21.73
C ARG A 301 32.03 -2.23 22.74
N ASN A 302 31.34 -1.43 23.55
CA ASN A 302 30.36 -1.95 24.52
C ASN A 302 29.23 -2.73 23.86
N ILE A 303 28.74 -2.31 22.69
CA ILE A 303 27.68 -3.03 21.95
C ILE A 303 28.18 -4.38 21.47
N VAL A 304 29.38 -4.42 20.89
CA VAL A 304 29.99 -5.65 20.37
C VAL A 304 30.29 -6.62 21.52
N GLU A 305 30.79 -6.13 22.65
CA GLU A 305 31.07 -6.96 23.84
C GLU A 305 29.79 -7.52 24.49
N THR A 306 28.68 -6.76 24.50
CA THR A 306 27.43 -7.17 25.19
C THR A 306 26.45 -7.95 24.32
N ARG A 307 26.37 -7.65 23.01
CA ARG A 307 25.38 -8.22 22.07
C ARG A 307 26.02 -8.89 20.85
N GLY A 308 27.35 -8.90 20.74
CA GLY A 308 28.06 -9.39 19.56
C GLY A 308 27.96 -8.44 18.37
N VAL A 309 28.56 -8.84 17.24
CA VAL A 309 28.59 -8.06 15.99
C VAL A 309 27.18 -7.82 15.44
N SER A 310 26.25 -8.76 15.63
CA SER A 310 24.85 -8.59 15.23
C SER A 310 24.16 -7.41 15.94
N GLY A 311 24.60 -7.07 17.15
CA GLY A 311 24.15 -5.89 17.89
C GLY A 311 24.39 -4.58 17.14
N ALA A 312 25.54 -4.45 16.48
CA ALA A 312 25.90 -3.28 15.66
C ALA A 312 25.07 -3.15 14.37
N PHE A 313 24.38 -4.22 13.95
CA PHE A 313 23.48 -4.25 12.79
C PHE A 313 21.99 -4.26 13.18
N THR A 314 21.67 -3.98 14.45
CA THR A 314 20.29 -3.93 14.93
C THR A 314 19.50 -2.87 14.15
N GLY A 315 18.41 -3.28 13.49
CA GLY A 315 17.57 -2.40 12.68
C GLY A 315 17.99 -2.26 11.20
N LEU A 316 18.94 -3.07 10.72
CA LEU A 316 19.38 -3.07 9.31
C LEU A 316 18.21 -3.16 8.31
N SER A 317 17.27 -4.09 8.52
CA SER A 317 16.13 -4.27 7.61
C SER A 317 15.24 -3.03 7.53
N ALA A 318 14.99 -2.36 8.66
CA ALA A 318 14.28 -1.08 8.71
C ALA A 318 15.04 0.00 7.95
N ARG A 319 16.37 0.03 8.10
CA ARG A 319 17.22 1.01 7.43
C ARG A 319 17.26 0.81 5.91
N VAL A 320 17.43 -0.41 5.42
CA VAL A 320 17.43 -0.70 3.97
C VAL A 320 16.06 -0.41 3.36
N ALA A 321 14.97 -0.86 4.00
CA ALA A 321 13.61 -0.59 3.55
C ALA A 321 13.28 0.92 3.48
N ARG A 322 13.97 1.74 4.26
CA ARG A 322 13.87 3.20 4.26
C ARG A 322 14.77 3.84 3.19
N VAL A 323 16.06 3.49 3.19
CA VAL A 323 17.08 4.18 2.39
C VAL A 323 16.98 3.83 0.92
N ALA A 324 16.69 2.58 0.56
CA ALA A 324 16.65 2.18 -0.84
C ALA A 324 15.56 2.92 -1.64
N PRO A 325 14.29 3.00 -1.16
CA PRO A 325 13.27 3.82 -1.84
C PRO A 325 13.61 5.32 -1.80
N SER A 326 14.18 5.80 -0.69
CA SER A 326 14.58 7.20 -0.54
C SER A 326 15.58 7.63 -1.61
N CYS A 327 16.66 6.87 -1.79
CA CYS A 327 17.67 7.16 -2.79
C CYS A 327 17.12 7.03 -4.21
N ALA A 328 16.31 5.99 -4.48
CA ALA A 328 15.71 5.76 -5.79
C ALA A 328 14.79 6.90 -6.23
N ILE A 329 13.87 7.33 -5.36
CA ILE A 329 12.92 8.42 -5.64
C ILE A 329 13.70 9.74 -5.81
N MET A 330 14.64 10.02 -4.91
CA MET A 330 15.38 11.27 -4.91
C MET A 330 16.21 11.45 -6.19
N ILE A 331 17.03 10.46 -6.54
CA ILE A 331 17.88 10.55 -7.74
C ILE A 331 17.06 10.41 -9.03
N GLY A 332 16.03 9.55 -9.04
CA GLY A 332 15.16 9.38 -10.19
C GLY A 332 14.39 10.66 -10.52
N THR A 333 13.89 11.36 -9.49
CA THR A 333 13.21 12.65 -9.69
C THR A 333 14.20 13.73 -10.13
N TYR A 334 15.42 13.74 -9.58
CA TYR A 334 16.46 14.69 -9.97
C TYR A 334 16.86 14.53 -11.45
N GLU A 335 17.15 13.31 -11.90
CA GLU A 335 17.49 13.03 -13.31
C GLU A 335 16.31 13.31 -14.26
N LEU A 336 15.09 12.88 -13.90
CA LEU A 336 13.89 13.14 -14.69
C LEU A 336 13.64 14.64 -14.87
N ALA A 337 13.81 15.42 -13.81
CA ALA A 337 13.63 16.86 -13.86
C ALA A 337 14.72 17.54 -14.69
N LYS A 338 15.99 17.10 -14.60
CA LYS A 338 17.06 17.58 -15.49
C LYS A 338 16.74 17.30 -16.97
N GLU A 339 16.27 16.09 -17.26
CA GLU A 339 15.86 15.66 -18.61
C GLU A 339 14.71 16.54 -19.14
N LYS A 340 13.65 16.74 -18.36
CA LYS A 340 12.48 17.54 -18.77
C LYS A 340 12.74 19.04 -18.84
N LEU A 341 13.70 19.55 -18.09
CA LEU A 341 14.06 20.98 -18.07
C LEU A 341 15.14 21.34 -19.10
N GLY A 342 15.57 20.41 -19.95
CA GLY A 342 16.58 20.64 -20.98
C GLY A 342 17.97 20.93 -20.40
N LEU A 343 18.22 20.54 -19.15
CA LEU A 343 19.52 20.69 -18.51
C LEU A 343 20.44 19.56 -19.00
N HIS A 344 20.99 19.73 -20.21
CA HIS A 344 21.99 18.82 -20.74
C HIS A 344 23.26 18.92 -19.90
N SER A 345 23.49 17.96 -19.01
CA SER A 345 24.87 17.60 -18.67
C SER A 345 25.45 16.91 -19.90
N GLU A 346 26.59 17.39 -20.41
CA GLU A 346 27.41 16.62 -21.34
C GLU A 346 27.47 15.16 -20.86
N ASN A 347 27.30 14.22 -21.80
CA ASN A 347 27.33 12.81 -21.48
C ASN A 347 28.68 12.52 -20.81
N PRO A 348 28.75 12.07 -19.54
CA PRO A 348 30.02 11.89 -18.86
C PRO A 348 30.83 10.71 -19.42
N TRP A 349 30.23 9.93 -20.32
CA TRP A 349 30.84 8.80 -20.99
C TRP A 349 31.00 9.16 -22.46
N PRO A 350 32.22 9.44 -22.94
CA PRO A 350 32.45 9.62 -24.36
C PRO A 350 32.03 8.35 -25.09
N ASN A 351 31.25 8.51 -26.16
CA ASN A 351 31.02 7.47 -27.17
C ASN A 351 32.24 7.43 -28.10
N ASP A 352 33.44 7.32 -27.54
CA ASP A 352 34.65 7.25 -28.34
C ASP A 352 35.05 5.79 -28.46
N ASP A 353 35.01 5.31 -29.71
CA ASP A 353 35.64 4.08 -30.16
C ASP A 353 37.11 4.08 -29.69
N LEU A 354 37.42 3.27 -28.67
CA LEU A 354 38.78 3.14 -28.16
C LEU A 354 39.49 2.01 -28.90
N ASP A 355 40.54 2.38 -29.64
CA ASP A 355 41.45 1.51 -30.38
C ASP A 355 41.98 0.34 -29.53
N ASP A 356 42.17 -0.80 -30.19
CA ASP A 356 42.55 -2.12 -29.66
C ASP A 356 43.86 -2.16 -28.81
N LEU A 357 44.61 -1.06 -28.70
CA LEU A 357 45.90 -1.01 -28.03
C LEU A 357 45.81 -0.90 -26.50
N ASP A 358 44.76 -0.27 -25.96
CA ASP A 358 44.60 -0.07 -24.50
C ASP A 358 44.06 -1.31 -23.75
N LEU A 359 43.45 -2.25 -24.47
CA LEU A 359 42.91 -3.51 -23.93
C LEU A 359 44.01 -4.47 -23.43
N ALA A 360 45.20 -4.41 -24.03
CA ALA A 360 46.34 -5.23 -23.62
C ALA A 360 46.94 -4.77 -22.29
N VAL A 361 47.04 -3.45 -22.07
CA VAL A 361 47.58 -2.85 -20.84
C VAL A 361 46.59 -3.04 -19.68
N LEU A 362 45.28 -3.00 -19.93
CA LEU A 362 44.27 -3.27 -18.92
C LEU A 362 44.17 -4.76 -18.53
N ARG A 363 44.36 -5.70 -19.48
CA ARG A 363 44.39 -7.14 -19.18
C ARG A 363 45.57 -7.54 -18.29
N ALA A 364 46.73 -6.89 -18.46
CA ALA A 364 47.92 -7.12 -17.63
C ALA A 364 47.73 -6.64 -16.18
N ASN A 365 46.96 -5.56 -15.97
CA ASN A 365 46.69 -5.03 -14.63
C ASN A 365 45.54 -5.76 -13.91
N LEU A 366 44.56 -6.31 -14.65
CA LEU A 366 43.45 -7.07 -14.07
C LEU A 366 43.84 -8.48 -13.58
N THR A 367 44.92 -9.06 -14.10
CA THR A 367 45.44 -10.35 -13.59
C THR A 367 46.08 -10.22 -12.21
N ARG A 368 46.60 -9.03 -11.84
CA ARG A 368 47.14 -8.74 -10.50
C ARG A 368 46.05 -8.53 -9.44
N SER A 369 44.94 -7.88 -9.78
CA SER A 369 43.83 -7.62 -8.83
C SER A 369 42.92 -8.83 -8.57
N ASN A 370 42.88 -9.82 -9.48
CA ASN A 370 42.10 -11.05 -9.30
C ASN A 370 42.68 -12.02 -8.25
N MET A 371 43.90 -11.81 -7.79
CA MET A 371 44.49 -12.59 -6.69
C MET A 371 44.02 -12.09 -5.31
N PHE A 372 43.66 -10.79 -5.19
CA PHE A 372 43.25 -10.18 -3.92
C PHE A 372 41.77 -10.42 -3.58
N MET A 373 40.90 -10.61 -4.58
CA MET A 373 39.45 -10.84 -4.41
C MET A 373 39.06 -12.30 -4.16
N ARG A 374 39.96 -13.28 -4.32
CA ARG A 374 39.67 -14.70 -4.07
C ARG A 374 39.66 -15.08 -2.58
N HIS A 375 40.12 -14.21 -1.68
CA HIS A 375 40.12 -14.47 -0.23
C HIS A 375 38.89 -13.96 0.53
N LEU A 376 37.97 -13.21 -0.12
CA LEU A 376 36.79 -12.62 0.54
C LEU A 376 35.47 -13.37 0.26
N THR A 377 35.45 -14.34 -0.66
CA THR A 377 34.24 -15.06 -1.10
C THR A 377 34.06 -16.47 -0.50
N VAL A 378 34.93 -16.90 0.43
CA VAL A 378 34.81 -18.22 1.09
C VAL A 378 34.01 -18.17 2.40
N GLY A 379 33.56 -17.00 2.86
CA GLY A 379 32.94 -16.83 4.18
C GLY A 379 31.40 -16.99 4.30
N VAL A 380 30.65 -17.29 3.24
CA VAL A 380 29.17 -17.21 3.25
C VAL A 380 28.45 -18.54 2.98
N SER A 381 29.16 -19.66 2.84
CA SER A 381 28.54 -20.98 2.58
C SER A 381 28.81 -22.04 3.67
N ALA A 382 28.86 -21.63 4.94
CA ALA A 382 29.05 -22.55 6.07
C ALA A 382 28.27 -22.12 7.32
N ALA A 383 26.94 -22.05 7.24
CA ALA A 383 26.07 -21.96 8.42
C ALA A 383 24.64 -22.44 8.12
N SER A 384 24.51 -23.66 7.62
CA SER A 384 23.25 -24.42 7.64
C SER A 384 23.56 -25.90 7.52
N ARG A 385 23.88 -26.55 8.65
CA ARG A 385 23.79 -27.99 8.89
C ARG A 385 24.32 -28.35 10.28
N THR A 386 23.41 -28.62 11.20
CA THR A 386 23.53 -29.50 12.39
C THR A 386 22.08 -29.79 12.82
N VAL A 387 21.43 -30.89 12.45
CA VAL A 387 21.57 -32.29 12.94
C VAL A 387 21.52 -32.39 14.46
N VAL A 388 20.40 -32.90 15.00
CA VAL A 388 20.27 -33.68 16.26
C VAL A 388 19.02 -34.61 16.10
N PRO A 389 19.01 -35.83 16.67
CA PRO A 389 18.54 -37.04 15.98
C PRO A 389 17.17 -37.58 16.41
N ALA A 390 16.76 -38.64 15.71
CA ALA A 390 15.63 -39.51 15.99
C ALA A 390 15.89 -40.47 17.17
N GLY A 391 14.83 -40.78 17.92
CA GLY A 391 14.73 -41.90 18.86
C GLY A 391 13.26 -42.29 19.07
N ARG A 392 12.93 -43.56 18.77
CA ARG A 392 11.63 -44.24 18.94
C ARG A 392 11.32 -44.44 20.45
N THR A 393 10.13 -44.79 20.97
CA THR A 393 9.27 -45.96 20.66
C THR A 393 7.97 -45.96 21.50
N ILE A 394 6.90 -46.55 20.93
CA ILE A 394 5.86 -47.46 21.50
C ILE A 394 4.71 -46.94 22.41
N GLY A 395 3.48 -47.40 22.09
CA GLY A 395 2.30 -47.52 22.97
C GLY A 395 0.97 -47.24 22.25
N GLN A 396 0.52 -48.09 21.31
CA GLN A 396 -0.55 -49.11 21.47
C GLN A 396 -1.96 -48.63 21.94
N SER A 397 -2.97 -49.05 21.14
CA SER A 397 -4.38 -49.39 21.46
C SER A 397 -5.33 -48.29 21.96
N ALA A 398 -6.64 -48.27 21.69
CA ALA A 398 -7.57 -48.99 20.82
C ALA A 398 -8.99 -48.37 21.02
N LEU A 399 -9.93 -48.66 20.10
CA LEU A 399 -11.36 -48.89 20.35
C LEU A 399 -12.26 -47.72 20.84
N LEU A 400 -13.21 -47.26 20.01
CA LEU A 400 -14.57 -47.85 19.91
C LEU A 400 -15.47 -47.09 18.92
N LYS A 401 -16.09 -47.87 18.02
CA LYS A 401 -17.21 -47.55 17.13
C LYS A 401 -18.52 -48.02 17.78
N THR A 402 -19.59 -47.23 17.71
CA THR A 402 -21.01 -47.67 17.66
C THR A 402 -21.84 -46.41 17.32
N ARG A 403 -22.64 -46.21 16.25
CA ARG A 403 -23.63 -46.94 15.41
C ARG A 403 -25.09 -46.85 15.93
N TYR A 404 -25.99 -46.49 14.98
CA TYR A 404 -27.49 -46.43 14.93
C TYR A 404 -28.09 -44.99 14.92
N GLN A 405 -28.63 -44.44 13.82
CA GLN A 405 -29.92 -44.69 13.07
C GLN A 405 -31.15 -44.47 13.98
N THR A 406 -32.22 -43.71 13.67
CA THR A 406 -32.98 -43.45 12.42
C THR A 406 -34.07 -42.35 12.62
N MET A 407 -34.76 -41.96 11.53
CA MET A 407 -36.10 -41.28 11.41
C MET A 407 -36.17 -39.73 11.46
N THR A 408 -36.28 -39.03 10.31
CA THR A 408 -37.43 -38.66 9.43
C THR A 408 -38.07 -37.29 9.77
N LYS A 409 -38.19 -36.44 8.73
CA LYS A 409 -38.78 -35.07 8.65
C LYS A 409 -40.33 -35.13 8.51
N PRO A 410 -41.07 -34.03 8.19
CA PRO A 410 -41.11 -32.62 8.70
C PRO A 410 -42.56 -32.12 9.00
N LEU A 411 -42.78 -30.98 9.68
CA LEU A 411 -43.56 -29.80 9.19
C LEU A 411 -43.83 -28.73 10.28
N ASN A 412 -43.55 -27.49 9.89
CA ASN A 412 -44.13 -26.15 10.18
C ASN A 412 -45.06 -25.84 11.37
N TYR A 413 -44.89 -24.58 11.80
CA TYR A 413 -45.77 -23.66 12.58
C TYR A 413 -45.55 -23.55 14.10
N THR A 414 -45.53 -22.29 14.54
CA THR A 414 -45.59 -21.75 15.92
C THR A 414 -44.29 -21.41 16.67
N LEU A 415 -43.41 -20.63 16.03
CA LEU A 415 -42.40 -19.84 16.77
C LEU A 415 -43.03 -18.55 17.37
N ARG A 416 -43.99 -18.71 18.28
CA ARG A 416 -44.47 -17.62 19.15
C ARG A 416 -44.92 -18.05 20.55
N ALA A 417 -44.76 -19.32 20.93
CA ALA A 417 -45.26 -19.83 22.22
C ALA A 417 -44.25 -20.60 23.10
N GLN A 418 -42.94 -20.56 22.81
CA GLN A 418 -41.90 -21.23 23.65
C GLN A 418 -40.89 -20.27 24.29
N LEU A 419 -41.24 -18.99 24.49
CA LEU A 419 -40.44 -18.04 25.26
C LEU A 419 -40.69 -18.10 26.78
N HIS A 420 -41.48 -19.06 27.27
CA HIS A 420 -41.85 -19.14 28.68
C HIS A 420 -41.73 -20.56 29.27
N GLN A 421 -40.70 -21.33 28.92
CA GLN A 421 -40.36 -22.54 29.70
C GLN A 421 -38.94 -23.07 29.43
N THR A 422 -37.93 -22.27 29.76
CA THR A 422 -36.58 -22.75 30.10
C THR A 422 -35.94 -21.76 31.08
N LYS A 423 -36.62 -21.53 32.22
CA LYS A 423 -35.93 -21.08 33.43
C LYS A 423 -35.42 -22.34 34.12
N ASN A 424 -34.11 -22.37 34.36
CA ASN A 424 -33.35 -23.44 35.01
C ASN A 424 -33.01 -24.63 34.11
N VAL A 425 -31.83 -24.56 33.48
CA VAL A 425 -30.74 -25.56 33.53
C VAL A 425 -29.69 -25.14 32.47
N ASN A 426 -28.42 -25.13 32.88
CA ASN A 426 -27.20 -24.78 32.13
C ASN A 426 -26.86 -23.28 31.96
N GLN A 427 -26.44 -22.66 33.07
CA GLN A 427 -25.76 -21.35 33.10
C GLN A 427 -24.26 -21.43 33.45
N HIS A 428 -23.60 -22.59 33.28
CA HIS A 428 -22.23 -22.79 33.77
C HIS A 428 -21.19 -23.21 32.74
N ILE A 429 -21.09 -22.56 31.57
CA ILE A 429 -19.80 -22.43 30.85
C ILE A 429 -19.86 -21.12 30.06
N PHE A 430 -19.06 -20.12 30.48
CA PHE A 430 -18.57 -18.93 29.74
C PHE A 430 -18.54 -17.72 30.69
N SER A 431 -17.31 -17.30 31.03
CA SER A 431 -17.02 -16.15 31.89
C SER A 431 -17.74 -14.87 31.43
N THR A 432 -18.59 -14.35 32.32
CA THR A 432 -19.42 -13.15 32.18
C THR A 432 -18.62 -11.85 32.04
N LYS A 433 -17.30 -11.86 32.30
CA LYS A 433 -16.46 -10.67 32.34
C LYS A 433 -16.09 -10.12 30.94
N ASN A 434 -16.03 -10.98 29.92
CA ASN A 434 -15.79 -10.57 28.53
C ASN A 434 -17.05 -10.13 27.78
N ARG A 435 -18.25 -10.38 28.33
CA ARG A 435 -19.52 -10.12 27.64
C ARG A 435 -19.97 -8.65 27.75
N LYS A 436 -19.74 -8.00 28.90
CA LYS A 436 -20.18 -6.60 29.12
C LYS A 436 -19.31 -5.55 28.42
N VAL A 437 -18.00 -5.79 28.31
CA VAL A 437 -17.09 -4.90 27.56
C VAL A 437 -17.26 -5.08 26.05
N ALA A 438 -17.52 -6.32 25.58
CA ALA A 438 -17.81 -6.58 24.17
C ALA A 438 -19.21 -6.10 23.73
N MET A 439 -20.24 -6.13 24.59
CA MET A 439 -21.58 -5.62 24.26
C MET A 439 -21.65 -4.09 24.21
N SER A 440 -20.72 -3.37 24.86
CA SER A 440 -20.73 -1.89 24.91
C SER A 440 -20.14 -1.23 23.66
N THR A 441 -19.23 -1.90 22.92
CA THR A 441 -18.61 -1.38 21.68
C THR A 441 -19.31 -1.84 20.40
N VAL A 442 -20.13 -2.91 20.47
CA VAL A 442 -20.82 -3.51 19.31
C VAL A 442 -22.11 -2.75 18.91
N ALA A 443 -22.54 -1.78 19.73
CA ALA A 443 -23.77 -1.02 19.53
C ALA A 443 -23.79 -0.08 18.29
N SER A 444 -22.65 0.19 17.63
CA SER A 444 -22.59 1.15 16.51
C SER A 444 -23.13 0.60 15.17
N MET A 445 -22.86 -0.68 14.86
CA MET A 445 -23.31 -1.30 13.59
C MET A 445 -24.53 -2.22 13.76
N GLU A 446 -24.87 -2.62 14.99
CA GLU A 446 -25.98 -3.55 15.25
C GLU A 446 -27.37 -2.96 15.01
N ASN A 447 -27.52 -1.63 15.02
CA ASN A 447 -28.80 -1.01 14.74
C ASN A 447 -29.10 -1.00 13.23
N VAL A 448 -29.47 -2.16 12.69
CA VAL A 448 -29.82 -2.37 11.28
C VAL A 448 -30.93 -1.44 10.83
N ALA A 449 -31.91 -1.13 11.69
CA ALA A 449 -32.99 -0.19 11.36
C ALA A 449 -32.47 1.24 11.16
N ALA A 450 -31.57 1.72 12.02
CA ALA A 450 -30.94 3.03 11.89
C ALA A 450 -29.98 3.10 10.69
N ASN A 451 -29.31 1.99 10.35
CA ASN A 451 -28.33 1.90 9.27
C ASN A 451 -28.93 1.64 7.88
N ARG A 452 -30.21 1.24 7.81
CA ARG A 452 -30.92 0.94 6.55
C ARG A 452 -30.92 2.09 5.54
N PRO A 453 -31.25 3.34 5.91
CA PRO A 453 -31.21 4.46 4.97
C PRO A 453 -29.82 4.68 4.36
N ILE A 454 -28.77 4.54 5.17
CA ILE A 454 -27.38 4.66 4.73
C ILE A 454 -27.04 3.53 3.75
N ALA A 455 -27.46 2.30 4.04
CA ALA A 455 -27.23 1.17 3.15
C ALA A 455 -27.92 1.32 1.79
N TRP A 456 -29.18 1.74 1.77
CA TRP A 456 -29.94 1.96 0.53
C TRP A 456 -29.37 3.11 -0.29
N TRP A 457 -28.92 4.18 0.35
CA TRP A 457 -28.18 5.25 -0.31
C TRP A 457 -26.90 4.71 -0.99
N LEU A 458 -26.10 3.90 -0.29
CA LEU A 458 -24.90 3.29 -0.87
C LEU A 458 -25.22 2.32 -2.02
N PHE A 459 -26.30 1.54 -1.94
CA PHE A 459 -26.75 0.71 -3.05
C PHE A 459 -27.24 1.54 -4.23
N GLY A 460 -27.90 2.68 -3.98
CA GLY A 460 -28.23 3.66 -5.02
C GLY A 460 -26.98 4.18 -5.71
N CYS A 461 -25.96 4.63 -4.96
CA CYS A 461 -24.68 5.03 -5.51
C CYS A 461 -23.99 3.89 -6.30
N ALA A 462 -24.03 2.65 -5.80
CA ALA A 462 -23.49 1.48 -6.49
C ALA A 462 -24.22 1.24 -7.82
N GLY A 463 -25.55 1.36 -7.84
CA GLY A 463 -26.36 1.27 -9.06
C GLY A 463 -26.01 2.36 -10.07
N MET A 464 -25.82 3.61 -9.63
CA MET A 464 -25.40 4.70 -10.49
C MET A 464 -23.96 4.52 -11.03
N VAL A 465 -23.04 4.01 -10.21
CA VAL A 465 -21.68 3.62 -10.66
C VAL A 465 -21.76 2.46 -11.66
N GLY A 466 -22.68 1.51 -11.46
CA GLY A 466 -22.93 0.45 -12.43
C GLY A 466 -23.44 1.00 -13.78
N ALA A 467 -24.42 1.90 -13.75
CA ALA A 467 -24.92 2.60 -14.93
C ALA A 467 -23.81 3.40 -15.62
N MET A 468 -22.97 4.08 -14.84
CA MET A 468 -21.78 4.77 -15.33
C MET A 468 -20.83 3.83 -16.09
N ILE A 469 -20.55 2.65 -15.55
CA ILE A 469 -19.71 1.65 -16.23
C ILE A 469 -20.35 1.22 -17.56
N ALA A 470 -21.67 0.98 -17.60
CA ALA A 470 -22.36 0.58 -18.83
C ALA A 470 -22.36 1.69 -19.89
N VAL A 471 -22.70 2.93 -19.50
CA VAL A 471 -22.68 4.11 -20.38
C VAL A 471 -21.27 4.39 -20.88
N GLY A 472 -20.25 4.34 -20.01
CA GLY A 472 -18.86 4.50 -20.41
C GLY A 472 -18.37 3.41 -21.37
N GLY A 473 -18.86 2.18 -21.21
CA GLY A 473 -18.67 1.09 -22.19
C GLY A 473 -19.26 1.44 -23.56
N ALA A 474 -20.49 1.93 -23.60
CA ALA A 474 -21.12 2.40 -24.83
C ALA A 474 -20.36 3.59 -25.44
N THR A 475 -19.88 4.54 -24.63
CA THR A 475 -19.07 5.68 -25.08
C THR A 475 -17.77 5.23 -25.73
N ARG A 476 -17.10 4.19 -25.20
CA ARG A 476 -15.90 3.62 -25.80
C ARG A 476 -16.18 2.85 -27.09
N LEU A 477 -17.23 2.03 -27.11
CA LEU A 477 -17.58 1.16 -28.25
C LEU A 477 -18.09 1.97 -29.45
N THR A 478 -18.78 3.08 -29.20
CA THR A 478 -19.21 4.02 -30.26
C THR A 478 -18.09 4.97 -30.72
N ARG A 479 -16.92 4.92 -30.07
CA ARG A 479 -15.81 5.87 -30.21
C ARG A 479 -16.30 7.32 -30.06
N SER A 480 -17.03 7.60 -28.98
CA SER A 480 -17.54 8.93 -28.67
C SER A 480 -16.75 9.64 -27.57
N GLY A 481 -15.77 8.99 -26.93
CA GLY A 481 -15.10 9.51 -25.73
C GLY A 481 -14.18 10.72 -25.91
N LEU A 482 -14.07 11.27 -27.12
CA LEU A 482 -13.27 12.45 -27.47
C LEU A 482 -14.08 13.49 -28.28
N SER A 483 -15.40 13.32 -28.37
CA SER A 483 -16.33 14.20 -29.08
C SER A 483 -16.54 15.57 -28.41
N MET A 484 -16.38 15.66 -27.09
CA MET A 484 -16.50 16.87 -26.29
C MET A 484 -15.12 17.45 -25.94
N VAL A 485 -14.63 18.31 -26.83
CA VAL A 485 -13.31 18.94 -26.71
C VAL A 485 -13.24 19.91 -25.53
N THR A 486 -14.29 20.71 -25.32
CA THR A 486 -14.27 21.75 -24.29
C THR A 486 -14.50 21.13 -22.91
N TRP A 487 -13.54 21.35 -22.00
CA TRP A 487 -13.69 20.94 -20.61
C TRP A 487 -14.16 22.12 -19.76
N LYS A 488 -15.38 22.03 -19.23
CA LYS A 488 -15.94 22.98 -18.25
C LYS A 488 -16.21 22.26 -16.92
N PRO A 489 -15.59 22.67 -15.80
CA PRO A 489 -15.70 21.95 -14.52
C PRO A 489 -17.15 21.83 -14.02
N HIS A 490 -17.93 22.91 -14.10
CA HIS A 490 -19.28 23.01 -13.56
C HIS A 490 -20.36 22.26 -14.35
N GLY A 491 -20.03 21.77 -15.55
CA GLY A 491 -21.04 21.27 -16.51
C GLY A 491 -21.83 22.42 -17.15
N HIS A 492 -22.46 22.13 -18.28
CA HIS A 492 -23.38 23.04 -18.98
C HIS A 492 -24.43 22.19 -19.69
N LEU A 493 -25.54 22.80 -20.10
CA LEU A 493 -26.53 22.17 -20.96
C LEU A 493 -25.87 21.80 -22.31
N PRO A 494 -26.31 20.72 -22.99
CA PRO A 494 -25.83 20.45 -24.34
C PRO A 494 -26.26 21.60 -25.27
N PRO A 495 -25.60 21.78 -26.43
CA PRO A 495 -26.02 22.79 -27.41
C PRO A 495 -27.52 22.66 -27.71
N MET A 496 -28.24 23.78 -27.67
CA MET A 496 -29.70 23.80 -27.84
C MET A 496 -30.12 24.41 -29.17
N THR A 497 -29.32 25.31 -29.74
CA THR A 497 -29.58 25.93 -31.05
C THR A 497 -28.74 25.28 -32.16
N THR A 498 -29.15 25.48 -33.41
CA THR A 498 -28.41 24.95 -34.58
C THR A 498 -27.03 25.57 -34.66
N GLU A 499 -26.91 26.87 -34.39
CA GLU A 499 -25.66 27.63 -34.44
C GLU A 499 -24.65 27.12 -33.39
N GLU A 500 -25.12 26.81 -32.17
CA GLU A 500 -24.26 26.24 -31.13
C GLU A 500 -23.76 24.83 -31.51
N TRP A 501 -24.62 24.01 -32.12
CA TRP A 501 -24.24 22.68 -32.62
C TRP A 501 -23.20 22.75 -33.74
N GLU A 502 -23.36 23.68 -34.67
CA GLU A 502 -22.41 23.92 -35.74
C GLU A 502 -21.06 24.41 -35.18
N ALA A 503 -21.07 25.32 -34.21
CA ALA A 503 -19.85 25.82 -33.56
C ALA A 503 -19.04 24.71 -32.86
N GLU A 504 -19.71 23.83 -32.09
CA GLU A 504 -19.06 22.68 -31.45
C GLU A 504 -18.57 21.65 -32.49
N PHE A 505 -19.32 21.45 -33.58
CA PHE A 505 -18.88 20.55 -34.66
C PHE A 505 -17.65 21.10 -35.40
N GLU A 506 -17.62 22.41 -35.71
CA GLU A 506 -16.46 23.09 -36.29
C GLU A 506 -15.24 23.03 -35.38
N LEU A 507 -15.44 23.08 -34.06
CA LEU A 507 -14.37 22.87 -33.10
C LEU A 507 -13.87 21.42 -33.15
N TYR A 508 -14.77 20.43 -33.17
CA TYR A 508 -14.43 19.01 -33.24
C TYR A 508 -13.65 18.66 -34.52
N LYS A 509 -13.97 19.28 -35.67
CA LYS A 509 -13.24 19.11 -36.95
C LYS A 509 -11.76 19.43 -36.87
N LYS A 510 -11.33 20.25 -35.90
CA LYS A 510 -9.92 20.62 -35.69
C LYS A 510 -9.10 19.51 -35.05
N PHE A 511 -9.72 18.49 -34.47
CA PHE A 511 -9.03 17.44 -33.71
C PHE A 511 -8.68 16.21 -34.54
N PRO A 512 -7.63 15.47 -34.15
CA PRO A 512 -7.18 14.26 -34.85
C PRO A 512 -8.23 13.15 -35.01
N GLU A 513 -9.22 13.06 -34.11
CA GLU A 513 -10.27 12.03 -34.20
C GLU A 513 -11.18 12.23 -35.41
N PHE A 514 -11.52 13.49 -35.74
CA PHE A 514 -12.30 13.80 -36.93
C PHE A 514 -11.55 13.42 -38.22
N GLN A 515 -10.22 13.49 -38.23
CA GLN A 515 -9.41 13.11 -39.40
C GLN A 515 -9.55 11.63 -39.78
N GLN A 516 -9.98 10.76 -38.86
CA GLN A 516 -10.32 9.35 -39.16
C GLN A 516 -11.76 9.17 -39.64
N ARG A 517 -12.62 10.17 -39.44
CA ARG A 517 -14.06 10.13 -39.73
C ARG A 517 -14.51 11.32 -40.57
N LYS A 518 -13.73 11.65 -41.61
CA LYS A 518 -13.91 12.85 -42.44
C LYS A 518 -15.29 13.00 -43.09
N ASN A 519 -16.03 11.90 -43.23
CA ASN A 519 -17.35 11.86 -43.86
C ASN A 519 -18.52 11.98 -42.85
N MET A 520 -18.26 12.35 -41.60
CA MET A 520 -19.28 12.42 -40.56
C MET A 520 -20.23 13.61 -40.76
N THR A 521 -21.53 13.35 -40.66
CA THR A 521 -22.60 14.35 -40.69
C THR A 521 -22.85 14.96 -39.30
N LEU A 522 -23.54 16.11 -39.26
CA LEU A 522 -23.90 16.75 -37.98
C LEU A 522 -24.82 15.87 -37.10
N SER A 523 -25.69 15.05 -37.71
CA SER A 523 -26.57 14.14 -36.97
C SER A 523 -25.80 12.99 -36.30
N GLU A 524 -24.78 12.46 -36.98
CA GLU A 524 -23.86 11.49 -36.41
C GLU A 524 -23.01 12.10 -35.29
N PHE A 525 -22.54 13.33 -35.46
CA PHE A 525 -21.84 14.08 -34.41
C PHE A 525 -22.70 14.25 -33.15
N LYS A 526 -23.97 14.66 -33.30
CA LYS A 526 -24.93 14.77 -32.19
C LYS A 526 -25.07 13.46 -31.42
N SER A 527 -25.06 12.33 -32.13
CA SER A 527 -25.20 10.99 -31.53
C SER A 527 -23.98 10.61 -30.67
N ILE A 528 -22.76 10.85 -31.15
CA ILE A 528 -21.55 10.59 -30.35
C ILE A 528 -21.43 11.59 -29.19
N TYR A 529 -21.76 12.86 -29.41
CA TYR A 529 -21.77 13.88 -28.37
C TYR A 529 -22.71 13.51 -27.23
N ALA A 530 -23.91 12.98 -27.53
CA ALA A 530 -24.90 12.59 -26.54
C ALA A 530 -24.38 11.50 -25.58
N TRP A 531 -23.64 10.50 -26.09
CA TRP A 531 -23.05 9.45 -25.26
C TRP A 531 -21.99 10.00 -24.31
N GLU A 532 -21.10 10.86 -24.80
CA GLU A 532 -20.06 11.45 -23.96
C GLU A 532 -20.64 12.43 -22.94
N TYR A 533 -21.57 13.28 -23.36
CA TYR A 533 -22.29 14.20 -22.48
C TYR A 533 -23.00 13.43 -21.36
N GLY A 534 -23.75 12.39 -21.72
CA GLY A 534 -24.46 11.53 -20.77
C GLY A 534 -23.50 10.88 -19.76
N HIS A 535 -22.39 10.33 -20.23
CA HIS A 535 -21.35 9.76 -19.38
C HIS A 535 -20.78 10.81 -18.40
N ARG A 536 -20.38 11.99 -18.88
CA ARG A 536 -19.80 13.07 -18.06
C ARG A 536 -20.81 13.62 -17.03
N MET A 537 -22.07 13.82 -17.42
CA MET A 537 -23.11 14.33 -16.52
C MET A 537 -23.49 13.31 -15.46
N LEU A 538 -23.65 12.04 -15.84
CA LEU A 538 -23.89 10.97 -14.87
C LEU A 538 -22.79 10.92 -13.80
N GLY A 539 -21.54 11.23 -14.16
CA GLY A 539 -20.40 11.21 -13.22
C GLY A 539 -20.47 12.31 -12.20
N ARG A 540 -20.85 13.51 -12.63
CA ARG A 540 -21.13 14.63 -11.71
C ARG A 540 -22.30 14.30 -10.79
N THR A 541 -23.38 13.72 -11.34
CA THR A 541 -24.55 13.31 -10.56
C THR A 541 -24.19 12.24 -9.54
N VAL A 542 -23.35 11.25 -9.87
CA VAL A 542 -22.82 10.26 -8.91
C VAL A 542 -22.04 10.96 -7.79
N GLY A 543 -21.17 11.89 -8.14
CA GLY A 543 -20.39 12.68 -7.17
C GLY A 543 -21.28 13.43 -6.18
N LEU A 544 -22.31 14.12 -6.66
CA LEU A 544 -23.28 14.84 -5.83
C LEU A 544 -24.16 13.90 -5.01
N ALA A 545 -24.67 12.84 -5.63
CA ALA A 545 -25.50 11.82 -4.97
C ALA A 545 -24.75 11.09 -3.86
N TYR A 546 -23.42 11.07 -3.89
CA TYR A 546 -22.58 10.59 -2.80
C TYR A 546 -22.25 11.71 -1.79
N ALA A 547 -21.75 12.86 -2.25
CA ALA A 547 -21.25 13.90 -1.36
C ALA A 547 -22.34 14.55 -0.49
N LEU A 548 -23.52 14.83 -1.05
CA LEU A 548 -24.60 15.53 -0.33
C LEU A 548 -25.18 14.67 0.81
N PRO A 549 -25.57 13.40 0.61
CA PRO A 549 -26.04 12.59 1.72
C PRO A 549 -24.93 12.27 2.72
N LEU A 550 -23.67 12.12 2.27
CA LEU A 550 -22.54 11.94 3.17
C LEU A 550 -22.41 13.14 4.13
N ALA A 551 -22.42 14.36 3.59
CA ALA A 551 -22.37 15.59 4.39
C ALA A 551 -23.58 15.68 5.33
N TYR A 552 -24.79 15.40 4.84
CA TYR A 552 -26.00 15.36 5.67
C TYR A 552 -25.89 14.39 6.85
N PHE A 553 -25.51 13.13 6.60
CA PHE A 553 -25.40 12.13 7.67
C PHE A 553 -24.25 12.44 8.64
N ALA A 554 -23.15 13.02 8.15
CA ALA A 554 -22.03 13.44 8.98
C ALA A 554 -22.43 14.61 9.91
N LEU A 555 -23.08 15.64 9.38
CA LEU A 555 -23.57 16.79 10.15
C LEU A 555 -24.62 16.40 11.19
N ARG A 556 -25.49 15.44 10.86
CA ARG A 556 -26.50 14.89 11.79
C ARG A 556 -25.95 13.84 12.75
N LYS A 557 -24.64 13.55 12.73
CA LYS A 557 -23.97 12.52 13.56
C LYS A 557 -24.66 11.15 13.48
N ARG A 558 -25.21 10.81 12.31
CA ARG A 558 -25.92 9.54 12.05
C ARG A 558 -25.00 8.46 11.47
N LEU A 559 -23.76 8.79 11.12
CA LEU A 559 -22.80 7.84 10.58
C LEU A 559 -22.15 7.03 11.72
N PRO A 560 -22.02 5.70 11.58
CA PRO A 560 -21.19 4.89 12.46
C PRO A 560 -19.74 5.40 12.48
N THR A 561 -19.18 5.63 13.67
CA THR A 561 -17.81 6.16 13.87
C THR A 561 -16.75 5.35 13.13
N GLU A 562 -16.93 4.03 13.07
CA GLU A 562 -16.02 3.09 12.41
C GLU A 562 -15.97 3.23 10.88
N LEU A 563 -16.99 3.87 10.28
CA LEU A 563 -17.12 3.98 8.83
C LEU A 563 -16.66 5.32 8.27
N TYR A 564 -16.38 6.34 9.10
CA TYR A 564 -15.91 7.65 8.62
C TYR A 564 -14.66 7.52 7.74
N LYS A 565 -13.68 6.70 8.16
CA LYS A 565 -12.48 6.43 7.35
C LYS A 565 -12.83 5.80 6.00
N ARG A 566 -13.79 4.86 5.97
CA ARG A 566 -14.20 4.18 4.73
C ARG A 566 -14.94 5.13 3.79
N PHE A 567 -15.80 6.00 4.32
CA PHE A 567 -16.47 7.03 3.52
C PHE A 567 -15.49 8.06 2.97
N GLY A 568 -14.48 8.47 3.75
CA GLY A 568 -13.39 9.31 3.26
C GLY A 568 -12.60 8.66 2.12
N VAL A 569 -12.29 7.36 2.23
CA VAL A 569 -11.64 6.60 1.14
C VAL A 569 -12.52 6.51 -0.10
N LEU A 570 -13.82 6.22 0.05
CA LEU A 570 -14.77 6.19 -1.08
C LEU A 570 -14.89 7.56 -1.77
N PHE A 571 -14.92 8.65 -1.00
CA PHE A 571 -14.89 10.00 -1.54
C PHE A 571 -13.60 10.26 -2.34
N ALA A 572 -12.45 9.91 -1.79
CA ALA A 572 -11.16 10.04 -2.46
C ALA A 572 -11.05 9.18 -3.74
N LEU A 573 -11.60 7.95 -3.72
CA LEU A 573 -11.68 7.09 -4.91
C LEU A 573 -12.55 7.71 -5.99
N GLY A 574 -13.71 8.28 -5.63
CA GLY A 574 -14.58 8.99 -6.57
C GLY A 574 -13.90 10.22 -7.20
N ALA A 575 -13.21 11.02 -6.39
CA ALA A 575 -12.44 12.18 -6.88
C ALA A 575 -11.28 11.75 -7.80
N THR A 576 -10.54 10.72 -7.39
CA THR A 576 -9.48 10.10 -8.21
C THR A 576 -10.06 9.61 -9.52
N GLN A 577 -11.27 9.06 -9.51
CA GLN A 577 -11.90 8.56 -10.72
C GLN A 577 -12.23 9.66 -11.73
N GLY A 578 -12.71 10.81 -11.25
CA GLY A 578 -12.85 12.01 -12.08
C GLY A 578 -11.52 12.48 -12.66
N GLY A 579 -10.45 12.45 -11.86
CA GLY A 579 -9.09 12.79 -12.29
C GLY A 579 -8.53 11.85 -13.36
N ILE A 580 -8.70 10.53 -13.20
CA ILE A 580 -8.30 9.53 -14.19
C ILE A 580 -9.11 9.72 -15.49
N GLY A 581 -10.41 9.97 -15.39
CA GLY A 581 -11.26 10.24 -16.55
C GLY A 581 -10.81 11.48 -17.33
N TRP A 582 -10.48 12.57 -16.62
CA TRP A 582 -9.91 13.77 -17.24
C TRP A 582 -8.56 13.49 -17.92
N TRP A 583 -7.65 12.77 -17.25
CA TRP A 583 -6.37 12.38 -17.82
C TRP A 583 -6.55 11.55 -19.10
N MET A 584 -7.51 10.63 -19.09
CA MET A 584 -7.85 9.78 -20.22
C MET A 584 -8.27 10.58 -21.45
N VAL A 585 -9.19 11.55 -21.29
CA VAL A 585 -9.69 12.39 -22.40
C VAL A 585 -8.62 13.37 -22.87
N ARG A 586 -8.03 14.15 -21.96
CA ARG A 586 -7.06 15.21 -22.29
C ARG A 586 -5.91 14.67 -23.13
N SER A 587 -5.41 13.50 -22.74
CA SER A 587 -4.30 12.86 -23.42
C SER A 587 -4.60 12.37 -24.85
N GLY A 588 -5.88 12.24 -25.22
CA GLY A 588 -6.30 11.97 -26.60
C GLY A 588 -6.45 13.22 -27.46
N LEU A 589 -6.57 14.41 -26.84
CA LEU A 589 -6.77 15.70 -27.52
C LEU A 589 -5.45 16.49 -27.74
N GLU A 590 -4.37 16.16 -27.02
CA GLU A 590 -3.07 16.86 -27.10
C GLU A 590 -2.14 16.33 -28.21
N GLU A 591 -0.91 16.86 -28.31
CA GLU A 591 0.12 16.53 -29.30
C GLU A 591 0.40 15.01 -29.46
N HIS A 592 0.21 14.24 -28.39
CA HIS A 592 0.24 12.77 -28.43
C HIS A 592 -0.80 12.15 -29.38
N GLY A 593 -1.98 12.74 -29.53
CA GLY A 593 -2.99 12.30 -30.50
C GLY A 593 -2.52 12.52 -31.94
N HIS A 594 -1.88 13.66 -32.23
CA HIS A 594 -1.27 13.92 -33.53
C HIS A 594 -0.11 12.95 -33.84
N GLU A 595 0.69 12.60 -32.83
CA GLU A 595 1.75 11.60 -32.96
C GLU A 595 1.20 10.18 -33.20
N GLN A 596 0.12 9.80 -32.50
CA GLN A 596 -0.57 8.52 -32.73
C GLN A 596 -1.16 8.44 -34.14
N LEU A 597 -1.77 9.51 -34.64
CA LEU A 597 -2.27 9.56 -36.01
C LEU A 597 -1.14 9.35 -37.01
N LYS A 598 0.03 9.97 -36.80
CA LYS A 598 1.21 9.79 -37.66
C LYS A 598 1.80 8.38 -37.61
N LYS A 599 1.82 7.73 -36.43
CA LYS A 599 2.46 6.42 -36.24
C LYS A 599 1.54 5.23 -36.50
N ARG A 600 0.25 5.34 -36.20
CA ARG A 600 -0.72 4.22 -36.21
C ARG A 600 -1.95 4.49 -37.08
N ASN A 601 -2.05 5.65 -37.73
CA ASN A 601 -3.19 6.10 -38.53
C ASN A 601 -4.54 6.13 -37.77
N GLU A 602 -4.50 6.03 -36.44
CA GLU A 602 -5.67 6.06 -35.55
C GLU A 602 -5.32 6.81 -34.25
N VAL A 603 -6.27 7.59 -33.74
CA VAL A 603 -6.19 8.29 -32.45
C VAL A 603 -7.15 7.60 -31.51
N ARG A 604 -6.61 6.99 -30.46
CA ARG A 604 -7.42 6.29 -29.48
C ARG A 604 -6.86 6.48 -28.09
N VAL A 605 -7.77 6.43 -27.12
CA VAL A 605 -7.39 6.37 -25.71
C VAL A 605 -6.52 5.12 -25.49
N SER A 606 -5.37 5.32 -24.85
CA SER A 606 -4.45 4.24 -24.51
C SER A 606 -5.16 3.12 -23.73
N PRO A 607 -4.95 1.83 -24.07
CA PRO A 607 -5.58 0.71 -23.38
C PRO A 607 -5.22 0.66 -21.89
N TYR A 608 -4.02 1.14 -21.51
CA TYR A 608 -3.59 1.24 -20.12
C TYR A 608 -4.41 2.26 -19.32
N ARG A 609 -4.75 3.41 -19.93
CA ARG A 609 -5.58 4.44 -19.30
C ARG A 609 -7.02 3.94 -19.11
N LEU A 610 -7.57 3.30 -20.14
CA LEU A 610 -8.88 2.66 -20.08
C LEU A 610 -8.93 1.58 -19.00
N ALA A 611 -7.95 0.68 -18.96
CA ALA A 611 -7.84 -0.37 -17.96
C ALA A 611 -7.73 0.20 -16.53
N THR A 612 -6.96 1.27 -16.34
CA THR A 612 -6.86 1.98 -15.06
C THR A 612 -8.20 2.57 -14.64
N HIS A 613 -8.87 3.30 -15.55
CA HIS A 613 -10.17 3.91 -15.30
C HIS A 613 -11.22 2.84 -14.93
N LEU A 614 -11.35 1.79 -15.73
CA LEU A 614 -12.32 0.72 -15.49
C LEU A 614 -12.05 -0.03 -14.17
N SER A 615 -10.78 -0.30 -13.86
CA SER A 615 -10.39 -0.99 -12.62
C SER A 615 -10.79 -0.20 -11.38
N PHE A 616 -10.52 1.11 -11.35
CA PHE A 616 -10.94 1.97 -10.24
C PHE A 616 -12.47 2.05 -10.10
N ALA A 617 -13.21 1.97 -11.22
CA ALA A 617 -14.67 1.95 -11.19
C ALA A 617 -15.20 0.67 -10.53
N PHE A 618 -14.66 -0.51 -10.89
CA PHE A 618 -15.02 -1.78 -10.26
C PHE A 618 -14.57 -1.88 -8.80
N VAL A 619 -13.42 -1.32 -8.43
CA VAL A 619 -12.98 -1.22 -7.02
C VAL A 619 -13.96 -0.36 -6.22
N THR A 620 -14.36 0.80 -6.76
CA THR A 620 -15.32 1.70 -6.11
C THR A 620 -16.67 1.02 -5.95
N LEU A 621 -17.19 0.40 -7.01
CA LEU A 621 -18.41 -0.42 -6.96
C LEU A 621 -18.32 -1.50 -5.88
N GLY A 622 -17.22 -2.25 -5.84
CA GLY A 622 -17.01 -3.31 -4.86
C GLY A 622 -16.96 -2.79 -3.42
N MET A 623 -16.33 -1.64 -3.17
CA MET A 623 -16.30 -1.02 -1.85
C MET A 623 -17.68 -0.49 -1.41
N LEU A 624 -18.45 0.10 -2.34
CA LEU A 624 -19.83 0.54 -2.07
C LEU A 624 -20.72 -0.65 -1.69
N LEU A 625 -20.74 -1.69 -2.53
CA LEU A 625 -21.51 -2.90 -2.30
C LEU A 625 -21.12 -3.60 -1.00
N TRP A 626 -19.83 -3.79 -0.76
CA TRP A 626 -19.34 -4.43 0.46
C TRP A 626 -19.72 -3.63 1.72
N THR A 627 -19.64 -2.31 1.66
CA THR A 627 -20.04 -1.44 2.78
C THR A 627 -21.55 -1.51 3.02
N GLY A 628 -22.36 -1.46 1.97
CA GLY A 628 -23.82 -1.64 2.05
C GLY A 628 -24.20 -3.00 2.65
N TYR A 629 -23.55 -4.09 2.24
CA TYR A 629 -23.81 -5.42 2.80
C TYR A 629 -23.46 -5.52 4.29
N ASN A 630 -22.37 -4.90 4.75
CA ASN A 630 -22.04 -4.89 6.18
C ASN A 630 -23.07 -4.11 7.01
N LEU A 631 -23.73 -3.10 6.44
CA LEU A 631 -24.76 -2.32 7.13
C LEU A 631 -26.11 -3.08 7.23
N VAL A 632 -26.48 -3.84 6.19
CA VAL A 632 -27.73 -4.63 6.19
C VAL A 632 -27.58 -5.95 6.96
N SER A 633 -26.40 -6.57 6.89
CA SER A 633 -26.09 -7.86 7.50
C SER A 633 -24.79 -7.77 8.30
N PRO A 634 -24.83 -7.17 9.50
CA PRO A 634 -23.62 -6.92 10.28
C PRO A 634 -22.90 -8.21 10.70
N PRO A 635 -21.59 -8.14 11.01
CA PRO A 635 -20.78 -9.31 11.39
C PRO A 635 -21.33 -10.11 12.57
N SER A 636 -22.08 -9.50 13.49
CA SER A 636 -22.72 -10.17 14.62
C SER A 636 -23.73 -11.24 14.18
N ARG A 637 -24.50 -10.99 13.10
CA ARG A 637 -25.41 -12.01 12.52
C ARG A 637 -24.66 -13.22 11.97
N ALA A 638 -23.49 -12.99 11.37
CA ALA A 638 -22.63 -14.07 10.89
C ALA A 638 -22.01 -14.88 12.04
N ALA A 639 -21.73 -14.24 13.18
CA ALA A 639 -21.27 -14.92 14.39
C ALA A 639 -22.38 -15.82 14.98
N LEU A 640 -23.62 -15.33 15.03
CA LEU A 640 -24.77 -16.15 15.48
C LEU A 640 -25.00 -17.36 14.56
N ALA A 641 -24.98 -17.16 13.24
CA ALA A 641 -25.12 -18.26 12.29
C ALA A 641 -24.02 -19.31 12.45
N ARG A 642 -22.81 -18.91 12.85
CA ARG A 642 -21.68 -19.81 13.11
C ARG A 642 -21.92 -20.71 14.33
N GLU A 643 -22.54 -20.19 15.39
CA GLU A 643 -22.82 -20.97 16.62
C GLU A 643 -23.82 -22.12 16.38
N MET A 644 -24.70 -21.96 15.39
CA MET A 644 -25.71 -22.96 15.03
C MET A 644 -25.18 -24.08 14.11
N MET A 645 -23.91 -24.05 13.71
CA MET A 645 -23.34 -24.95 12.70
C MET A 645 -22.38 -25.98 13.30
N SER A 646 -22.42 -27.19 12.74
CA SER A 646 -21.46 -28.26 13.08
C SER A 646 -20.03 -27.91 12.66
N ALA A 647 -19.04 -28.40 13.42
CA ALA A 647 -17.62 -28.13 13.17
C ALA A 647 -17.14 -28.60 11.78
N ASP A 648 -17.65 -29.75 11.31
CA ASP A 648 -17.31 -30.30 10.00
C ASP A 648 -17.84 -29.44 8.86
N VAL A 649 -19.11 -29.00 8.95
CA VAL A 649 -19.69 -28.11 7.94
C VAL A 649 -19.00 -26.75 7.95
N LEU A 650 -18.54 -26.28 9.11
CA LEU A 650 -17.80 -25.04 9.22
C LEU A 650 -16.43 -25.11 8.55
N LYS A 651 -15.74 -26.24 8.70
CA LYS A 651 -14.46 -26.53 8.02
C LYS A 651 -14.65 -26.56 6.50
N GLU A 652 -15.66 -27.27 6.01
CA GLU A 652 -15.98 -27.32 4.58
C GLU A 652 -16.44 -25.96 4.04
N SER A 653 -17.27 -25.22 4.79
CA SER A 653 -17.69 -23.86 4.41
C SER A 653 -16.52 -22.88 4.35
N THR A 654 -15.52 -23.04 5.23
CA THR A 654 -14.28 -22.26 5.18
C THR A 654 -13.49 -22.56 3.91
N ARG A 655 -13.43 -23.83 3.52
CA ARG A 655 -12.80 -24.29 2.29
C ARG A 655 -13.52 -23.75 1.04
N ILE A 656 -14.84 -23.86 0.98
CA ILE A 656 -15.69 -23.30 -0.09
C ILE A 656 -15.46 -21.81 -0.21
N ARG A 657 -15.53 -21.06 0.90
CA ARG A 657 -15.27 -19.62 0.92
C ARG A 657 -13.88 -19.26 0.39
N LYS A 658 -12.85 -20.01 0.78
CA LYS A 658 -11.47 -19.78 0.32
C LYS A 658 -11.34 -20.00 -1.18
N TYR A 659 -11.92 -21.09 -1.71
CA TYR A 659 -11.89 -21.36 -3.14
C TYR A 659 -12.74 -20.38 -3.95
N PHE A 660 -13.93 -20.01 -3.45
CA PHE A 660 -14.76 -18.99 -4.09
C PHE A 660 -14.04 -17.64 -4.14
N HIS A 661 -13.33 -17.26 -3.07
CA HIS A 661 -12.52 -16.03 -3.09
C HIS A 661 -11.41 -16.07 -4.13
N ARG A 662 -10.75 -17.22 -4.31
CA ARG A 662 -9.75 -17.41 -5.38
C ARG A 662 -10.39 -17.29 -6.76
N ALA A 663 -11.51 -17.95 -6.99
CA ALA A 663 -12.26 -17.86 -8.25
C ALA A 663 -12.71 -16.42 -8.55
N ALA A 664 -13.25 -15.72 -7.55
CA ALA A 664 -13.62 -14.30 -7.67
C ALA A 664 -12.41 -13.37 -7.88
N SER A 665 -11.21 -13.77 -7.44
CA SER A 665 -9.98 -13.02 -7.71
C SER A 665 -9.54 -13.21 -9.17
N VAL A 666 -9.64 -14.43 -9.71
CA VAL A 666 -9.43 -14.70 -11.15
C VAL A 666 -10.41 -13.90 -11.99
N PHE A 667 -11.69 -13.85 -11.60
CA PHE A 667 -12.69 -12.99 -12.23
C PHE A 667 -12.27 -11.51 -12.25
N GLY A 668 -11.69 -11.00 -11.16
CA GLY A 668 -11.12 -9.65 -11.13
C GLY A 668 -10.04 -9.42 -12.21
N PHE A 669 -9.17 -10.41 -12.44
CA PHE A 669 -8.22 -10.38 -13.55
C PHE A 669 -8.90 -10.50 -14.92
N THR A 670 -9.99 -11.28 -15.04
CA THR A 670 -10.79 -11.35 -16.27
C THR A 670 -11.37 -9.99 -16.65
N ILE A 671 -11.90 -9.22 -15.68
CA ILE A 671 -12.37 -7.83 -15.92
C ILE A 671 -11.23 -6.97 -16.47
N LEU A 672 -10.06 -7.02 -15.82
CA LEU A 672 -8.89 -6.23 -16.22
C LEU A 672 -8.44 -6.59 -17.64
N SER A 673 -8.32 -7.89 -17.95
CA SER A 673 -8.03 -8.39 -19.29
C SER A 673 -9.07 -7.93 -20.31
N GLY A 674 -10.36 -7.92 -19.96
CA GLY A 674 -11.43 -7.41 -20.82
C GLY A 674 -11.29 -5.93 -21.18
N ALA A 675 -10.71 -5.13 -20.28
CA ALA A 675 -10.39 -3.72 -20.57
C ALA A 675 -9.33 -3.58 -21.66
N PHE A 676 -8.35 -4.48 -21.71
CA PHE A 676 -7.35 -4.52 -22.78
C PHE A 676 -7.96 -5.00 -24.10
N VAL A 677 -8.80 -6.05 -24.06
CA VAL A 677 -9.54 -6.53 -25.26
C VAL A 677 -10.36 -5.41 -25.88
N ALA A 678 -11.12 -4.66 -25.07
CA ALA A 678 -11.88 -3.51 -25.53
C ALA A 678 -10.99 -2.31 -25.90
N GLY A 679 -9.83 -2.17 -25.27
CA GLY A 679 -8.90 -1.06 -25.48
C GLY A 679 -8.21 -1.10 -26.84
N ILE A 680 -7.79 -2.28 -27.28
CA ILE A 680 -7.10 -2.50 -28.56
C ILE A 680 -8.02 -3.06 -29.67
N ASP A 681 -9.33 -3.15 -29.42
CA ASP A 681 -10.34 -3.74 -30.30
C ASP A 681 -10.06 -5.23 -30.66
N ALA A 682 -9.38 -5.98 -29.77
CA ALA A 682 -9.00 -7.38 -30.01
C ALA A 682 -10.18 -8.34 -30.16
N GLY A 683 -11.38 -7.95 -29.72
CA GLY A 683 -12.59 -8.75 -29.91
C GLY A 683 -12.96 -8.99 -31.38
N MET A 684 -12.45 -8.18 -32.31
CA MET A 684 -12.71 -8.27 -33.75
C MET A 684 -11.74 -9.19 -34.51
N ALA A 685 -10.70 -9.73 -33.84
CA ALA A 685 -9.62 -10.43 -34.53
C ALA A 685 -9.97 -11.89 -34.87
N TYR A 686 -10.37 -12.66 -33.86
CA TYR A 686 -10.80 -14.05 -34.03
C TYR A 686 -12.25 -14.17 -33.56
N ASN A 687 -13.21 -14.42 -34.46
CA ASN A 687 -14.64 -14.49 -34.13
C ASN A 687 -15.22 -15.92 -34.14
N THR A 688 -14.35 -16.93 -34.01
CA THR A 688 -14.75 -18.34 -33.82
C THR A 688 -14.61 -18.78 -32.35
N PHE A 689 -15.32 -19.85 -31.98
CA PHE A 689 -15.24 -20.50 -30.66
C PHE A 689 -15.59 -22.00 -30.83
N PRO A 690 -14.92 -22.96 -30.15
CA PRO A 690 -13.92 -22.78 -29.09
C PRO A 690 -12.50 -22.48 -29.59
N LYS A 691 -12.20 -22.76 -30.86
CA LYS A 691 -10.93 -22.43 -31.51
C LYS A 691 -10.82 -20.93 -31.82
N MET A 692 -9.60 -20.45 -32.11
CA MET A 692 -9.31 -19.11 -32.63
C MET A 692 -8.85 -19.24 -34.08
N GLY A 693 -9.77 -18.96 -35.02
CA GLY A 693 -9.62 -19.41 -36.41
C GLY A 693 -9.65 -20.95 -36.47
N ASP A 694 -8.68 -21.54 -37.14
CA ASP A 694 -8.55 -23.00 -37.29
C ASP A 694 -7.71 -23.67 -36.17
N GLN A 695 -7.07 -22.86 -35.32
CA GLN A 695 -6.11 -23.28 -34.29
C GLN A 695 -6.65 -23.10 -32.87
N TRP A 696 -6.08 -23.82 -31.90
CA TRP A 696 -6.41 -23.65 -30.47
C TRP A 696 -5.64 -22.50 -29.82
N ILE A 697 -4.39 -22.31 -30.23
CA ILE A 697 -3.53 -21.20 -29.87
C ILE A 697 -3.21 -20.51 -31.20
N PRO A 698 -3.55 -19.23 -31.38
CA PRO A 698 -3.28 -18.53 -32.62
C PRO A 698 -1.77 -18.32 -32.80
N ASP A 699 -1.33 -18.28 -34.06
CA ASP A 699 0.03 -17.87 -34.40
C ASP A 699 0.30 -16.40 -33.99
N GLY A 700 1.57 -16.09 -33.75
CA GLY A 700 2.02 -14.71 -33.53
C GLY A 700 1.77 -14.12 -32.13
N ILE A 701 1.47 -14.95 -31.13
CA ILE A 701 1.20 -14.51 -29.75
C ILE A 701 2.40 -13.84 -29.05
N PHE A 702 3.62 -13.96 -29.58
CA PHE A 702 4.84 -13.36 -29.02
C PHE A 702 5.64 -12.55 -30.04
N ASP A 703 5.00 -12.05 -31.09
CA ASP A 703 5.69 -11.35 -32.19
C ASP A 703 6.18 -9.95 -31.81
N MET A 704 5.64 -9.33 -30.75
CA MET A 704 6.10 -8.02 -30.29
C MET A 704 7.30 -8.13 -29.36
N GLU A 705 8.30 -7.28 -29.56
CA GLU A 705 9.39 -7.08 -28.61
C GLU A 705 9.26 -5.70 -27.92
N PRO A 706 9.56 -5.59 -26.61
CA PRO A 706 9.88 -6.69 -25.69
C PRO A 706 8.70 -7.61 -25.41
N LYS A 707 8.96 -8.93 -25.25
CA LYS A 707 7.93 -9.98 -25.11
C LYS A 707 6.79 -9.72 -24.14
N TYR A 708 7.03 -8.99 -23.04
CA TYR A 708 5.99 -8.69 -22.06
C TYR A 708 4.87 -7.79 -22.60
N LEU A 709 5.12 -6.99 -23.66
CA LEU A 709 4.10 -6.15 -24.28
C LEU A 709 3.00 -6.96 -24.95
N ASN A 710 3.28 -8.22 -25.34
CA ASN A 710 2.26 -9.05 -25.97
C ASN A 710 1.04 -9.28 -25.07
N PHE A 711 1.23 -9.33 -23.75
CA PHE A 711 0.13 -9.51 -22.79
C PHE A 711 -0.84 -8.32 -22.72
N PHE A 712 -0.47 -7.17 -23.31
CA PHE A 712 -1.23 -5.92 -23.21
C PHE A 712 -1.58 -5.30 -24.56
N GLU A 713 -0.76 -5.53 -25.58
CA GLU A 713 -0.87 -4.89 -26.89
C GLU A 713 -0.96 -5.86 -28.07
N ASN A 714 -0.58 -7.12 -27.91
CA ASN A 714 -0.69 -8.12 -28.97
C ASN A 714 -2.11 -8.67 -29.03
N THR A 715 -2.79 -8.39 -30.14
CA THR A 715 -4.20 -8.72 -30.36
C THR A 715 -4.51 -10.22 -30.18
N PRO A 716 -3.80 -11.15 -30.85
CA PRO A 716 -3.95 -12.59 -30.60
C PRO A 716 -3.82 -12.99 -29.12
N LEU A 717 -2.74 -12.57 -28.44
CA LEU A 717 -2.49 -12.99 -27.06
C LEU A 717 -3.49 -12.38 -26.08
N VAL A 718 -3.79 -11.08 -26.19
CA VAL A 718 -4.76 -10.40 -25.31
C VAL A 718 -6.14 -11.04 -25.41
N GLN A 719 -6.59 -11.40 -26.62
CA GLN A 719 -7.87 -12.07 -26.80
C GLN A 719 -7.85 -13.52 -26.27
N PHE A 720 -6.76 -14.26 -26.53
CA PHE A 720 -6.56 -15.61 -26.02
C PHE A 720 -6.60 -15.65 -24.49
N ASP A 721 -5.81 -14.79 -23.83
CA ASP A 721 -5.74 -14.68 -22.38
C ASP A 721 -7.10 -14.39 -21.76
N HIS A 722 -7.87 -13.48 -22.37
CA HIS A 722 -9.21 -13.17 -21.89
C HIS A 722 -10.15 -14.39 -21.92
N ARG A 723 -10.11 -15.18 -23.01
CA ARG A 723 -10.90 -16.41 -23.16
C ARG A 723 -10.52 -17.44 -22.11
N VAL A 724 -9.21 -17.67 -21.92
CA VAL A 724 -8.70 -18.63 -20.93
C VAL A 724 -9.08 -18.20 -19.51
N LEU A 725 -8.94 -16.91 -19.18
CA LEU A 725 -9.34 -16.36 -17.89
C LEU A 725 -10.86 -16.47 -17.67
N ALA A 726 -11.68 -16.26 -18.69
CA ALA A 726 -13.14 -16.41 -18.61
C ALA A 726 -13.56 -17.86 -18.34
N LEU A 727 -12.97 -18.83 -19.07
CA LEU A 727 -13.24 -20.26 -18.85
C LEU A 727 -12.71 -20.74 -17.49
N THR A 728 -11.54 -20.25 -17.07
CA THR A 728 -10.98 -20.55 -15.73
C THR A 728 -11.87 -20.00 -14.62
N THR A 729 -12.41 -18.79 -14.79
CA THR A 729 -13.39 -18.20 -13.87
C THR A 729 -14.63 -19.08 -13.77
N PHE A 730 -15.21 -19.47 -14.92
CA PHE A 730 -16.40 -20.34 -14.94
C PHE A 730 -16.15 -21.70 -14.29
N ALA A 731 -15.01 -22.34 -14.59
CA ALA A 731 -14.61 -23.59 -13.97
C ALA A 731 -14.42 -23.45 -12.45
N GLY A 732 -13.79 -22.36 -11.99
CA GLY A 732 -13.61 -22.05 -10.57
C GLY A 732 -14.94 -21.87 -9.84
N TYR A 733 -15.88 -21.11 -10.41
CA TYR A 733 -17.21 -20.93 -9.85
C TYR A 733 -17.98 -22.25 -9.81
N THR A 734 -17.99 -23.00 -10.92
CA THR A 734 -18.63 -24.33 -11.01
C THR A 734 -18.08 -25.30 -9.98
N GLY A 735 -16.75 -25.38 -9.84
CA GLY A 735 -16.11 -26.24 -8.85
C GLY A 735 -16.50 -25.87 -7.42
N THR A 736 -16.51 -24.58 -7.09
CA THR A 736 -16.93 -24.13 -5.75
C THR A 736 -18.41 -24.37 -5.48
N TYR A 737 -19.26 -24.20 -6.50
CA TYR A 737 -20.69 -24.47 -6.44
C TYR A 737 -20.96 -25.97 -6.24
N ALA A 738 -20.28 -26.84 -6.99
CA ALA A 738 -20.37 -28.29 -6.84
C ALA A 738 -19.95 -28.76 -5.43
N LEU A 739 -18.86 -28.18 -4.88
CA LEU A 739 -18.44 -28.44 -3.50
C LEU A 739 -19.51 -28.02 -2.49
N ALA A 740 -20.15 -26.87 -2.70
CA ALA A 740 -21.22 -26.39 -1.82
C ALA A 740 -22.50 -27.23 -1.92
N ARG A 741 -22.82 -27.78 -3.10
CA ARG A 741 -24.02 -28.59 -3.37
C ARG A 741 -23.99 -29.99 -2.77
N ARG A 742 -22.87 -30.40 -2.14
CA ARG A 742 -22.79 -31.66 -1.38
C ARG A 742 -23.89 -31.70 -0.30
N PRO A 743 -24.69 -32.79 -0.18
CA PRO A 743 -25.87 -32.83 0.70
C PRO A 743 -25.56 -32.48 2.17
N GLN A 744 -24.39 -32.88 2.66
CA GLN A 744 -23.93 -32.64 4.03
C GLN A 744 -23.75 -31.14 4.33
N VAL A 745 -23.32 -30.37 3.33
CA VAL A 745 -23.08 -28.92 3.45
C VAL A 745 -24.34 -28.14 3.09
N TRP A 746 -24.94 -28.42 1.93
CA TRP A 746 -26.05 -27.63 1.37
C TRP A 746 -27.28 -27.56 2.28
N SER A 747 -27.57 -28.63 3.02
CA SER A 747 -28.71 -28.70 3.94
C SER A 747 -28.56 -27.77 5.15
N GLN A 748 -27.32 -27.51 5.58
CA GLN A 748 -26.98 -26.68 6.75
C GLN A 748 -26.59 -25.24 6.38
N LEU A 749 -26.43 -24.92 5.08
CA LEU A 749 -26.13 -23.57 4.65
C LEU A 749 -27.33 -22.62 4.87
N PRO A 750 -27.10 -21.39 5.37
CA PRO A 750 -28.14 -20.38 5.47
C PRO A 750 -28.81 -20.10 4.12
N GLN A 751 -30.11 -19.81 4.11
CA GLN A 751 -30.86 -19.54 2.87
C GLN A 751 -30.20 -18.47 2.01
N GLN A 752 -29.73 -17.38 2.64
CA GLN A 752 -29.02 -16.29 1.94
C GLN A 752 -27.75 -16.78 1.23
N ALA A 753 -26.99 -17.70 1.83
CA ALA A 753 -25.79 -18.26 1.21
C ALA A 753 -26.13 -19.15 0.01
N ARG A 754 -27.20 -19.95 0.11
CA ARG A 754 -27.70 -20.78 -1.01
C ARG A 754 -28.18 -19.93 -2.19
N THR A 755 -28.98 -18.90 -1.91
CA THR A 755 -29.46 -17.97 -2.93
C THR A 755 -28.29 -17.23 -3.59
N ALA A 756 -27.34 -16.72 -2.82
CA ALA A 756 -26.17 -16.03 -3.37
C ALA A 756 -25.32 -16.96 -4.25
N LEU A 757 -25.07 -18.19 -3.82
CA LEU A 757 -24.35 -19.21 -4.62
C LEU A 757 -25.07 -19.49 -5.94
N ASN A 758 -26.39 -19.73 -5.92
CA ASN A 758 -27.19 -19.96 -7.12
C ASN A 758 -27.12 -18.76 -8.08
N LEU A 759 -27.29 -17.54 -7.57
CA LEU A 759 -27.22 -16.32 -8.38
C LEU A 759 -25.84 -16.09 -8.97
N SER A 760 -24.78 -16.33 -8.21
CA SER A 760 -23.40 -16.20 -8.73
C SER A 760 -23.09 -17.25 -9.79
N MET A 761 -23.65 -18.46 -9.68
CA MET A 761 -23.52 -19.51 -10.69
C MET A 761 -24.30 -19.17 -11.98
N ALA A 762 -25.52 -18.66 -11.83
CA ALA A 762 -26.31 -18.18 -12.97
C ALA A 762 -25.64 -16.98 -13.66
N ALA A 763 -25.12 -16.02 -12.89
CA ALA A 763 -24.44 -14.84 -13.42
C ALA A 763 -23.15 -15.19 -14.17
N VAL A 764 -22.33 -16.13 -13.68
CA VAL A 764 -21.11 -16.53 -14.38
C VAL A 764 -21.41 -17.30 -15.67
N GLY A 765 -22.44 -18.14 -15.67
CA GLY A 765 -22.91 -18.82 -16.88
C GLY A 765 -23.42 -17.81 -17.92
N GLY A 766 -24.27 -16.87 -17.49
CA GLY A 766 -24.75 -15.78 -18.34
C GLY A 766 -23.62 -14.91 -18.88
N GLN A 767 -22.60 -14.60 -18.07
CA GLN A 767 -21.45 -13.80 -18.49
C GLN A 767 -20.63 -14.48 -19.59
N VAL A 768 -20.37 -15.79 -19.46
CA VAL A 768 -19.65 -16.56 -20.49
C VAL A 768 -20.47 -16.66 -21.76
N LEU A 769 -21.77 -16.97 -21.65
CA LEU A 769 -22.66 -17.02 -22.80
C LEU A 769 -22.71 -15.68 -23.54
N LEU A 770 -22.91 -14.57 -22.82
CA LEU A 770 -22.86 -13.22 -23.39
C LEU A 770 -21.51 -12.93 -24.07
N GLY A 771 -20.40 -13.37 -23.47
CA GLY A 771 -19.06 -13.19 -24.04
C GLY A 771 -18.89 -13.95 -25.35
N ILE A 772 -19.32 -15.22 -25.39
CA ILE A 772 -19.29 -16.05 -26.60
C ILE A 772 -20.22 -15.47 -27.67
N THR A 773 -21.46 -15.08 -27.32
CA THR A 773 -22.39 -14.47 -28.29
C THR A 773 -21.84 -13.14 -28.84
N THR A 774 -21.27 -12.29 -27.99
CA THR A 774 -20.62 -11.03 -28.41
C THR A 774 -19.49 -11.31 -29.39
N LEU A 775 -18.67 -12.32 -29.09
CA LEU A 775 -17.55 -12.73 -29.92
C LEU A 775 -18.00 -13.26 -31.29
N LEU A 776 -18.96 -14.19 -31.32
CA LEU A 776 -19.44 -14.83 -32.56
C LEU A 776 -20.14 -13.85 -33.51
N ASN A 777 -20.70 -12.75 -32.98
CA ASN A 777 -21.41 -11.74 -33.77
C ASN A 777 -20.52 -10.51 -34.10
N CYS A 778 -19.19 -10.64 -33.98
CA CYS A 778 -18.26 -9.55 -34.28
C CYS A 778 -18.50 -8.28 -33.43
N VAL A 779 -18.68 -8.46 -32.12
CA VAL A 779 -18.73 -7.40 -31.09
C VAL A 779 -19.76 -6.29 -31.40
N PRO A 780 -21.04 -6.62 -31.62
CA PRO A 780 -22.05 -5.59 -31.83
C PRO A 780 -22.26 -4.82 -30.52
N VAL A 781 -22.39 -3.49 -30.62
CA VAL A 781 -22.42 -2.58 -29.46
C VAL A 781 -23.41 -3.02 -28.37
N PRO A 782 -24.67 -3.41 -28.67
CA PRO A 782 -25.60 -3.84 -27.63
C PRO A 782 -25.13 -5.08 -26.86
N LEU A 783 -24.58 -6.09 -27.54
CA LEU A 783 -24.08 -7.31 -26.88
C LEU A 783 -22.81 -7.02 -26.08
N ALA A 784 -21.91 -6.19 -26.60
CA ALA A 784 -20.70 -5.81 -25.88
C ALA A 784 -21.00 -5.00 -24.61
N VAL A 785 -21.95 -4.05 -24.66
CA VAL A 785 -22.44 -3.32 -23.48
C VAL A 785 -23.17 -4.26 -22.52
N ALA A 786 -23.96 -5.21 -23.02
CA ALA A 786 -24.62 -6.22 -22.19
C ALA A 786 -23.60 -7.14 -21.50
N HIS A 787 -22.54 -7.56 -22.19
CA HIS A 787 -21.45 -8.36 -21.61
C HIS A 787 -20.70 -7.58 -20.52
N GLN A 788 -20.38 -6.30 -20.75
CA GLN A 788 -19.78 -5.44 -19.73
C GLN A 788 -20.71 -5.25 -18.52
N SER A 789 -22.01 -5.06 -18.76
CA SER A 789 -23.03 -4.95 -17.72
C SER A 789 -23.21 -6.26 -16.94
N GLY A 790 -23.10 -7.42 -17.61
CA GLY A 790 -23.12 -8.73 -16.97
C GLY A 790 -21.98 -8.91 -15.97
N ALA A 791 -20.81 -8.30 -16.21
CA ALA A 791 -19.69 -8.30 -15.26
C ALA A 791 -20.04 -7.57 -13.96
N ILE A 792 -20.88 -6.52 -14.02
CA ILE A 792 -21.39 -5.78 -12.84
C ILE A 792 -22.29 -6.71 -12.01
N VAL A 793 -23.18 -7.46 -12.68
CA VAL A 793 -24.07 -8.45 -12.03
C VAL A 793 -23.27 -9.57 -11.39
N LEU A 794 -22.26 -10.09 -12.10
CA LEU A 794 -21.37 -11.12 -11.59
C LEU A 794 -20.54 -10.61 -10.40
N MET A 795 -20.00 -9.39 -10.44
CA MET A 795 -19.31 -8.78 -9.30
C MET A 795 -20.22 -8.65 -8.09
N THR A 796 -21.45 -8.15 -8.30
CA THR A 796 -22.43 -7.94 -7.24
C THR A 796 -22.81 -9.25 -6.56
N SER A 797 -23.18 -10.27 -7.34
CA SER A 797 -23.51 -11.59 -6.81
C SER A 797 -22.30 -12.28 -6.15
N SER A 798 -21.09 -12.10 -6.67
CA SER A 798 -19.86 -12.67 -6.10
C SER A 798 -19.50 -12.07 -4.75
N LEU A 799 -19.59 -10.75 -4.62
CA LEU A 799 -19.39 -10.06 -3.34
C LEU A 799 -20.46 -10.46 -2.33
N TRP A 800 -21.71 -10.63 -2.77
CA TRP A 800 -22.79 -11.11 -1.92
C TRP A 800 -22.55 -12.56 -1.44
N THR A 801 -22.10 -13.46 -2.32
CA THR A 801 -21.70 -14.83 -1.94
C THR A 801 -20.55 -14.83 -0.94
N LEU A 802 -19.51 -14.01 -1.17
CA LEU A 802 -18.42 -13.87 -0.21
C LEU A 802 -18.90 -13.28 1.13
N HIS A 803 -19.90 -12.40 1.11
CA HIS A 803 -20.43 -11.78 2.30
C HIS A 803 -21.33 -12.74 3.10
N SER A 804 -22.23 -13.46 2.43
CA SER A 804 -23.13 -14.44 3.05
C SER A 804 -22.37 -15.61 3.68
N LEU A 805 -21.20 -15.97 3.15
CA LEU A 805 -20.29 -16.97 3.73
C LEU A 805 -19.39 -16.42 4.87
N ASN A 806 -19.62 -15.20 5.38
CA ASN A 806 -18.77 -14.63 6.44
C ASN A 806 -18.78 -15.45 7.75
N PHE A 807 -19.84 -16.21 8.03
CA PHE A 807 -19.92 -17.10 9.21
C PHE A 807 -18.79 -18.15 9.23
N ALA A 808 -18.26 -18.51 8.04
CA ALA A 808 -17.16 -19.45 7.89
C ALA A 808 -15.79 -18.85 8.28
N ARG A 809 -15.69 -17.54 8.57
CA ARG A 809 -14.42 -16.94 9.03
C ARG A 809 -14.06 -17.40 10.46
N PRO A 810 -12.76 -17.53 10.80
CA PRO A 810 -12.34 -17.81 12.17
C PRO A 810 -12.95 -16.80 13.15
N ALA A 811 -13.42 -17.28 14.31
CA ALA A 811 -14.14 -16.48 15.30
C ALA A 811 -13.37 -15.21 15.72
N ALA A 812 -12.04 -15.32 15.92
CA ALA A 812 -11.17 -14.19 16.25
C ALA A 812 -11.22 -13.04 15.22
N LYS A 813 -11.41 -13.36 13.92
CA LYS A 813 -11.51 -12.36 12.84
C LYS A 813 -12.91 -11.75 12.71
N LEU A 814 -13.94 -12.39 13.25
CA LEU A 814 -15.31 -11.85 13.30
C LEU A 814 -15.45 -10.91 14.49
N VAL A 815 -14.90 -11.30 15.65
CA VAL A 815 -14.89 -10.49 16.88
C VAL A 815 -14.04 -9.24 16.70
N ALA A 816 -12.82 -9.33 16.13
CA ALA A 816 -11.97 -8.17 15.85
C ALA A 816 -12.47 -7.24 14.71
N LYS A 817 -13.60 -7.59 14.08
CA LYS A 817 -14.31 -6.72 13.12
C LYS A 817 -15.60 -6.15 13.69
N ALA A 818 -16.11 -6.73 14.78
CA ALA A 818 -17.29 -6.28 15.48
C ALA A 818 -16.91 -5.32 16.63
N LEU A 819 -15.73 -5.53 17.21
CA LEU A 819 -14.95 -4.57 17.99
C LEU A 819 -14.13 -3.68 17.06
#